data_AF-A0A661VDB5-F1
#
_entry.id   AF-A0A661VDB5-F1
#
_cell.length_a   1.000
_cell.length_b   1.000
_cell.length_c   1.000
_cell.angle_alpha   90.00
_cell.angle_beta   90.00
_cell.angle_gamma   90.00
#
_symmetry.space_group_name_H-M   'P 1'
#
loop_
_entity.id
_entity.type
_entity.pdbx_description
1 polymer ?
#
loop_
_entity_poly.entity_id
_entity_poly.type
_entity_poly.pdbx_seq_one_letter_code
_entity_poly.pdbx_strand_id
1 'polypeptide(L)'
;MSKYIATRAIRGANAIVAEADAMLKKAIAEKGAETPVVFPNTAYFLPVTYGMLNHKVQTLGDLEFSLAHAKRLLHPIPENNLWVPYLGETLDSGQATLLATEAIEGIRFVYGEQPEPYPGLELAGSTDYPDFASQGGDGHLNGPIDDIQLRSWGIQLVDGRMPGFAAIIGAARTNEAAVSIVRELRKRNILIFLSGNVNGRCIIDQLREEGVEMGYDTYIVPFGTDTISAIYAAGFATRSALTFGGMKGGQWREILLYNKFRVFAFALVLGELDDLKYAAGAGVLSYGFPAIADTIVPEILPTGVTRYEHIVSMPWNEIDAETDEERAAKLVQRCIEVRGVKVKITEVPVPVAYGSAFEGEVVRRADMRIEFGGKHSRAFEYLRMVDMDEVEDHKIEVLGPGFEDVEVGGAMDLGILVEVAGRKMQEDFEPVLERQIHYFVNAASGLQHMGQRDITWIRISKTAADKGFNLHHFGDILYARLHADFGAIVDKVQVKIITDPELHAEWLEKARAAYEFRNQRLADLTDEAVDTFYDCTLCQSFAPTHVCIVSPQRLGLCGAYNWLDCKASYEINPTGPNQPVPKGECIDPVKGYFTGVNKTAVKNSQGTVQEVAMYSIMENPMTACGCFECIVMYIPEAEGVMVVSREDPSMTPAGMTFSTLAGMAGGGLQTPGVMGVGKFYLTSPRFISADGGFKRVVWMSSFLKESMAEELKAVAEREGVPDLIDRIADERRVTTVDELVDWLEEVKHPVLEMGVMQAASGAPEVAEAPPPAVEKPEAPPEVEEPEVEVEEAEELEPAVAEVKPAPPARPEPAPAPAVAVPELPEGADTEAIVQATAEVGLGSIRRA
;
A
#
# COMPACT_ATOMS: atom_id res chain seq x y z
N MET A 1 28.93 21.49 16.50
CA MET A 1 27.55 21.33 16.99
C MET A 1 27.12 22.59 17.73
N SER A 2 25.87 23.05 17.55
CA SER A 2 25.34 24.24 18.23
C SER A 2 25.16 23.98 19.72
N LYS A 3 25.84 24.77 20.57
CA LYS A 3 25.66 24.75 22.03
C LYS A 3 24.19 24.95 22.42
N TYR A 4 23.56 25.91 21.75
CA TYR A 4 22.20 26.32 22.03
C TYR A 4 21.23 25.15 21.90
N ILE A 5 21.34 24.41 20.79
CA ILE A 5 20.48 23.25 20.52
C ILE A 5 20.75 22.13 21.53
N ALA A 6 22.02 21.79 21.75
CA ALA A 6 22.39 20.75 22.70
C ALA A 6 21.88 21.06 24.12
N THR A 7 22.06 22.31 24.59
CA THR A 7 21.55 22.77 25.89
C THR A 7 20.03 22.66 25.99
N ARG A 8 19.28 23.11 24.98
CA ARG A 8 17.80 23.09 24.98
C ARG A 8 17.27 21.65 24.92
N ALA A 9 17.83 20.82 24.05
CA ALA A 9 17.44 19.42 23.89
C ALA A 9 17.72 18.60 25.16
N ILE A 10 18.91 18.71 25.76
CA ILE A 10 19.27 18.00 26.99
C ILE A 10 18.41 18.47 28.16
N ARG A 11 18.14 19.78 28.26
CA ARG A 11 17.26 20.32 29.31
C ARG A 11 15.81 19.83 29.16
N GLY A 12 15.28 19.84 27.93
CA GLY A 12 13.96 19.29 27.62
C GLY A 12 13.85 17.80 27.93
N ALA A 13 14.85 17.01 27.55
CA ALA A 13 14.92 15.58 27.85
C ALA A 13 14.89 15.27 29.34
N ASN A 14 15.68 16.00 30.14
CA ASN A 14 15.68 15.84 31.60
C ASN A 14 14.31 16.17 32.20
N ALA A 15 13.66 17.25 31.72
CA ALA A 15 12.34 17.65 32.21
C ALA A 15 11.26 16.61 31.89
N ILE A 16 11.17 16.17 30.63
CA ILE A 16 10.11 15.25 30.20
C ILE A 16 10.28 13.84 30.76
N VAL A 17 11.52 13.36 30.95
CA VAL A 17 11.78 12.06 31.62
C VAL A 17 11.37 12.12 33.10
N ALA A 18 11.63 13.25 33.77
CA ALA A 18 11.20 13.44 35.16
C ALA A 18 9.67 13.53 35.27
N GLU A 19 9.02 14.20 34.33
CA GLU A 19 7.55 14.26 34.23
C GLU A 19 6.94 12.88 34.00
N ALA A 20 7.45 12.12 33.02
CA ALA A 20 7.00 10.76 32.74
C ALA A 20 7.14 9.84 33.98
N ASP A 21 8.24 9.94 34.71
CA ASP A 21 8.47 9.17 35.94
C ASP A 21 7.48 9.54 37.05
N ALA A 22 7.16 10.83 37.20
CA ALA A 22 6.17 11.30 38.17
C ALA A 22 4.75 10.84 37.78
N MET A 23 4.40 10.93 36.49
CA MET A 23 3.12 10.45 35.96
C MET A 23 2.97 8.95 36.15
N LEU A 24 4.01 8.16 35.86
CA LEU A 24 3.98 6.71 36.03
C LEU A 24 3.75 6.32 37.50
N LYS A 25 4.49 6.93 38.43
CA LYS A 25 4.31 6.69 39.87
C LYS A 25 2.89 7.00 40.34
N LYS A 26 2.33 8.12 39.86
CA LYS A 26 0.94 8.49 40.14
C LYS A 26 -0.04 7.47 39.56
N ALA A 27 0.12 7.08 38.30
CA ALA A 27 -0.73 6.10 37.62
C ALA A 27 -0.70 4.73 38.31
N ILE A 28 0.48 4.24 38.70
CA ILE A 28 0.63 2.99 39.46
C ILE A 28 -0.05 3.09 40.82
N ALA A 29 0.08 4.22 41.51
CA ALA A 29 -0.56 4.43 42.82
C ALA A 29 -2.10 4.49 42.71
N GLU A 30 -2.64 5.05 41.63
CA GLU A 30 -4.09 5.25 41.45
C GLU A 30 -4.80 4.06 40.79
N LYS A 31 -4.16 3.42 39.81
CA LYS A 31 -4.77 2.37 38.96
C LYS A 31 -4.17 0.98 39.22
N GLY A 32 -2.96 0.90 39.77
CA GLY A 32 -2.23 -0.34 40.03
C GLY A 32 -1.31 -0.74 38.88
N ALA A 33 -0.18 -1.38 39.20
CA ALA A 33 0.85 -1.74 38.22
C ALA A 33 0.36 -2.68 37.11
N GLU A 34 -0.58 -3.57 37.41
CA GLU A 34 -1.15 -4.56 36.46
C GLU A 34 -2.16 -3.95 35.47
N THR A 35 -2.42 -2.64 35.54
CA THR A 35 -3.37 -1.97 34.63
C THR A 35 -2.86 -2.09 33.19
N PRO A 36 -3.67 -2.61 32.24
CA PRO A 36 -3.24 -2.75 30.85
C PRO A 36 -2.92 -1.41 30.19
N VAL A 37 -1.84 -1.37 29.42
CA VAL A 37 -1.44 -0.25 28.55
C VAL A 37 -1.52 -0.77 27.11
N VAL A 38 -2.44 -0.22 26.32
CA VAL A 38 -2.73 -0.73 24.97
C VAL A 38 -2.91 0.45 24.01
N PHE A 39 -2.15 0.43 22.91
CA PHE A 39 -2.48 1.23 21.73
C PHE A 39 -3.45 0.45 20.84
N PRO A 40 -4.37 1.13 20.14
CA PRO A 40 -5.38 0.49 19.30
C PRO A 40 -4.74 -0.28 18.14
N ASN A 41 -5.27 -1.48 17.86
CA ASN A 41 -5.05 -2.21 16.61
C ASN A 41 -3.58 -2.31 16.16
N THR A 42 -2.66 -2.52 17.10
CA THR A 42 -1.23 -2.71 16.85
C THR A 42 -0.71 -4.00 17.45
N ALA A 43 0.07 -4.75 16.67
CA ALA A 43 0.79 -5.94 17.14
C ALA A 43 2.15 -5.58 17.79
N TYR A 44 2.51 -4.30 17.79
CA TYR A 44 3.82 -3.80 18.18
C TYR A 44 3.84 -3.09 19.54
N PHE A 45 2.81 -3.26 20.37
CA PHE A 45 2.71 -2.68 21.71
C PHE A 45 2.90 -1.14 21.66
N LEU A 46 3.80 -0.59 22.48
CA LEU A 46 4.38 0.74 22.31
C LEU A 46 5.54 0.66 21.30
N PRO A 47 5.36 1.11 20.05
CA PRO A 47 6.22 0.69 18.96
C PRO A 47 7.67 1.20 19.02
N VAL A 48 7.92 2.41 19.52
CA VAL A 48 9.29 2.96 19.67
C VAL A 48 10.03 2.17 20.72
N THR A 49 9.42 1.94 21.89
CA THR A 49 9.96 1.13 22.97
C THR A 49 10.24 -0.31 22.51
N TYR A 50 9.28 -0.93 21.84
CA TYR A 50 9.44 -2.29 21.33
C TYR A 50 10.54 -2.36 20.26
N GLY A 51 10.55 -1.43 19.31
CA GLY A 51 11.56 -1.35 18.26
C GLY A 51 12.96 -1.14 18.81
N MET A 52 13.15 -0.20 19.74
CA MET A 52 14.47 0.15 20.26
C MET A 52 14.98 -0.81 21.31
N LEU A 53 14.12 -1.36 22.17
CA LEU A 53 14.53 -2.10 23.36
C LEU A 53 14.12 -3.58 23.37
N ASN A 54 13.32 -4.04 22.39
CA ASN A 54 12.66 -5.36 22.40
C ASN A 54 11.81 -5.59 23.65
N HIS A 55 11.28 -4.53 24.25
CA HIS A 55 10.48 -4.61 25.46
C HIS A 55 8.99 -4.47 25.12
N LYS A 56 8.19 -5.44 25.55
CA LYS A 56 6.75 -5.46 25.31
C LYS A 56 6.08 -4.81 26.51
N VAL A 57 5.66 -3.56 26.34
CA VAL A 57 4.86 -2.88 27.37
C VAL A 57 3.42 -3.35 27.25
N GLN A 58 2.91 -4.05 28.26
CA GLN A 58 1.53 -4.54 28.32
C GLN A 58 0.77 -3.93 29.51
N THR A 59 1.49 -3.47 30.53
CA THR A 59 0.95 -2.93 31.77
C THR A 59 1.66 -1.62 32.17
N LEU A 60 1.08 -0.89 33.14
CA LEU A 60 1.75 0.27 33.73
C LEU A 60 3.11 -0.12 34.35
N GLY A 61 3.20 -1.27 35.03
CA GLY A 61 4.46 -1.74 35.61
C GLY A 61 5.59 -1.92 34.58
N ASP A 62 5.25 -2.33 33.36
CA ASP A 62 6.24 -2.54 32.29
C ASP A 62 6.92 -1.25 31.84
N LEU A 63 6.29 -0.08 32.05
CA LEU A 63 6.85 1.22 31.70
C LEU A 63 8.07 1.60 32.55
N GLU A 64 8.23 1.00 33.74
CA GLU A 64 9.39 1.25 34.61
C GLU A 64 10.70 0.90 33.89
N PHE A 65 10.72 -0.17 33.09
CA PHE A 65 11.88 -0.56 32.31
C PHE A 65 12.27 0.50 31.27
N SER A 66 11.29 0.99 30.52
CA SER A 66 11.49 2.00 29.48
C SER A 66 12.02 3.31 30.06
N LEU A 67 11.43 3.78 31.17
CA LEU A 67 11.86 5.00 31.84
C LEU A 67 13.21 4.84 32.56
N ALA A 68 13.50 3.66 33.10
CA ALA A 68 14.82 3.37 33.65
C ALA A 68 15.91 3.39 32.57
N HIS A 69 15.60 2.91 31.36
CA HIS A 69 16.51 3.03 30.22
C HIS A 69 16.67 4.49 29.76
N ALA A 70 15.56 5.24 29.64
CA ALA A 70 15.60 6.67 29.30
C ALA A 70 16.50 7.47 30.25
N LYS A 71 16.42 7.22 31.57
CA LYS A 71 17.28 7.87 32.57
C LYS A 71 18.78 7.60 32.36
N ARG A 72 19.17 6.45 31.81
CA ARG A 72 20.58 6.12 31.53
C ARG A 72 21.13 6.87 30.33
N LEU A 73 20.25 7.33 29.44
CA LEU A 73 20.61 8.08 28.24
C LEU A 73 20.65 9.59 28.48
N LEU A 74 20.26 10.06 29.67
CA LEU A 74 20.31 11.48 30.02
C LEU A 74 21.74 11.91 30.29
N HIS A 75 22.09 13.06 29.73
CA HIS A 75 23.40 13.70 29.90
C HIS A 75 23.29 15.04 30.65
N PRO A 76 24.38 15.53 31.26
CA PRO A 76 24.39 16.85 31.89
C PRO A 76 24.31 17.98 30.85
N ILE A 77 23.75 19.11 31.24
CA ILE A 77 23.70 20.31 30.38
C ILE A 77 25.13 20.80 30.11
N PRO A 78 25.49 21.14 28.85
CA PRO A 78 26.82 21.64 28.51
C PRO A 78 27.23 22.87 29.34
N GLU A 79 28.47 22.88 29.82
CA GLU A 79 29.00 23.98 30.63
C GLU A 79 29.08 25.31 29.88
N ASN A 80 29.20 26.40 30.65
CA ASN A 80 29.30 27.73 30.06
C ASN A 80 30.62 27.98 29.32
N ASN A 81 31.74 27.48 29.86
CA ASN A 81 33.10 27.67 29.35
C ASN A 81 33.74 26.30 29.07
N LEU A 82 34.63 26.21 28.06
CA LEU A 82 35.38 24.98 27.71
C LEU A 82 34.49 23.73 27.47
N TRP A 83 33.35 23.91 26.81
CA TRP A 83 32.38 22.85 26.52
C TRP A 83 32.76 22.09 25.25
N VAL A 84 32.55 20.77 25.26
CA VAL A 84 32.73 19.89 24.09
C VAL A 84 31.38 19.29 23.74
N PRO A 85 30.60 19.89 22.83
CA PRO A 85 29.31 19.33 22.46
C PRO A 85 29.51 18.10 21.58
N TYR A 86 29.15 16.93 22.07
CA TYR A 86 29.10 15.75 21.23
C TYR A 86 27.67 15.53 20.71
N LEU A 87 27.54 15.31 19.40
CA LEU A 87 26.27 14.95 18.77
C LEU A 87 25.64 13.73 19.45
N GLY A 88 26.45 12.74 19.83
CA GLY A 88 25.99 11.55 20.53
C GLY A 88 25.22 11.85 21.82
N GLU A 89 25.73 12.71 22.70
CA GLU A 89 25.06 13.02 23.99
C GLU A 89 23.70 13.70 23.80
N THR A 90 23.61 14.56 22.77
CA THR A 90 22.36 15.23 22.39
C THR A 90 21.36 14.21 21.81
N LEU A 91 21.83 13.28 20.98
CA LEU A 91 21.00 12.22 20.39
C LEU A 91 20.54 11.20 21.42
N ASP A 92 21.39 10.82 22.38
CA ASP A 92 21.04 9.94 23.50
C ASP A 92 19.91 10.57 24.33
N SER A 93 20.06 11.84 24.68
CA SER A 93 19.00 12.60 25.38
C SER A 93 17.73 12.73 24.54
N GLY A 94 17.87 12.82 23.22
CA GLY A 94 16.75 12.75 22.28
C GLY A 94 16.04 11.38 22.29
N GLN A 95 16.78 10.28 22.32
CA GLN A 95 16.20 8.93 22.46
C GLN A 95 15.51 8.73 23.81
N ALA A 96 16.09 9.28 24.89
CA ALA A 96 15.43 9.33 26.20
C ALA A 96 14.08 10.05 26.13
N THR A 97 14.01 11.14 25.37
CA THR A 97 12.79 11.91 25.14
C THR A 97 11.73 11.07 24.45
N LEU A 98 12.07 10.36 23.36
CA LEU A 98 11.10 9.52 22.63
C LEU A 98 10.49 8.43 23.53
N LEU A 99 11.33 7.74 24.31
CA LEU A 99 10.88 6.72 25.26
C LEU A 99 9.95 7.31 26.34
N ALA A 100 10.27 8.51 26.85
CA ALA A 100 9.44 9.18 27.84
C ALA A 100 8.11 9.66 27.27
N THR A 101 8.10 10.24 26.07
CA THR A 101 6.86 10.70 25.42
C THR A 101 5.95 9.54 25.06
N GLU A 102 6.49 8.39 24.62
CA GLU A 102 5.67 7.21 24.33
C GLU A 102 5.07 6.61 25.61
N ALA A 103 5.84 6.61 26.71
CA ALA A 103 5.33 6.21 28.03
C ALA A 103 4.21 7.13 28.51
N ILE A 104 4.36 8.46 28.33
CA ILE A 104 3.30 9.44 28.67
C ILE A 104 2.04 9.15 27.86
N GLU A 105 2.12 8.96 26.53
CA GLU A 105 0.93 8.64 25.74
C GLU A 105 0.29 7.31 26.17
N GLY A 106 1.10 6.29 26.50
CA GLY A 106 0.59 5.04 27.09
C GLY A 106 -0.19 5.27 28.40
N ILE A 107 0.30 6.14 29.28
CA ILE A 107 -0.38 6.52 30.53
C ILE A 107 -1.68 7.31 30.22
N ARG A 108 -1.66 8.21 29.23
CA ARG A 108 -2.84 8.98 28.81
C ARG A 108 -3.95 8.09 28.28
N PHE A 109 -3.62 7.03 27.54
CA PHE A 109 -4.59 6.00 27.13
C PHE A 109 -5.22 5.29 28.34
N VAL A 110 -4.44 4.99 29.40
CA VAL A 110 -4.99 4.40 30.64
C VAL A 110 -5.98 5.34 31.35
N TYR A 111 -5.77 6.65 31.25
CA TYR A 111 -6.69 7.65 31.79
C TYR A 111 -7.86 8.00 30.86
N GLY A 112 -7.90 7.46 29.64
CA GLY A 112 -8.90 7.81 28.62
C GLY A 112 -8.73 9.22 28.06
N GLU A 113 -7.53 9.79 28.17
CA GLU A 113 -7.17 11.10 27.60
C GLU A 113 -6.81 11.00 26.11
N GLN A 114 -6.57 9.77 25.61
CA GLN A 114 -6.28 9.46 24.22
C GLN A 114 -7.26 8.38 23.68
N PRO A 115 -7.68 8.44 22.39
CA PRO A 115 -7.39 9.51 21.43
C PRO A 115 -7.94 10.86 21.92
N GLU A 116 -7.20 11.94 21.67
CA GLU A 116 -7.53 13.26 22.20
C GLU A 116 -8.94 13.68 21.75
N PRO A 117 -9.89 13.91 22.68
CA PRO A 117 -11.23 14.34 22.33
C PRO A 117 -11.19 15.71 21.64
N TYR A 118 -11.88 15.83 20.51
CA TYR A 118 -11.88 17.07 19.73
C TYR A 118 -13.29 17.35 19.16
N PRO A 119 -14.13 18.06 19.95
CA PRO A 119 -15.55 18.27 19.64
C PRO A 119 -15.84 18.80 18.24
N GLY A 120 -16.69 18.09 17.49
CA GLY A 120 -17.20 18.48 16.17
C GLY A 120 -16.18 18.39 15.04
N LEU A 121 -15.18 17.51 15.15
CA LEU A 121 -14.30 17.13 14.06
C LEU A 121 -14.69 15.76 13.53
N GLU A 122 -14.95 15.69 12.22
CA GLU A 122 -15.19 14.45 11.49
C GLU A 122 -13.96 14.17 10.61
N LEU A 123 -13.39 12.97 10.73
CA LEU A 123 -12.23 12.54 9.95
C LEU A 123 -12.67 11.65 8.78
N ALA A 124 -12.11 11.90 7.59
CA ALA A 124 -12.26 11.06 6.41
C ALA A 124 -11.35 9.82 6.53
N GLY A 125 -11.79 8.87 7.35
CA GLY A 125 -11.01 7.71 7.78
C GLY A 125 -10.06 8.04 8.93
N SER A 126 -10.03 7.16 9.94
CA SER A 126 -9.18 7.27 11.12
C SER A 126 -8.95 5.91 11.75
N THR A 127 -8.06 5.83 12.75
CA THR A 127 -8.00 4.66 13.63
C THR A 127 -9.37 4.44 14.27
N ASP A 128 -9.84 3.20 14.29
CA ASP A 128 -11.12 2.85 14.92
C ASP A 128 -10.97 2.73 16.44
N TYR A 129 -11.89 3.38 17.16
CA TYR A 129 -11.98 3.40 18.63
C TYR A 129 -13.41 3.09 19.10
N PRO A 130 -13.81 1.81 19.10
CA PRO A 130 -15.20 1.41 19.43
C PRO A 130 -15.65 1.86 20.82
N ASP A 131 -14.72 1.87 21.78
CA ASP A 131 -14.99 2.24 23.18
C ASP A 131 -15.13 3.76 23.37
N PHE A 132 -14.66 4.59 22.43
CA PHE A 132 -14.76 6.05 22.50
C PHE A 132 -16.15 6.54 22.08
N ALA A 133 -16.65 6.04 20.94
CA ALA A 133 -17.99 6.38 20.44
C ALA A 133 -19.10 5.93 21.40
N SER A 134 -18.94 4.78 22.06
CA SER A 134 -19.89 4.25 23.05
C SER A 134 -19.91 5.05 24.37
N GLN A 135 -18.90 5.88 24.63
CA GLN A 135 -18.83 6.79 25.79
C GLN A 135 -19.38 8.20 25.49
N GLY A 136 -19.95 8.43 24.30
CA GLY A 136 -20.58 9.69 23.92
C GLY A 136 -19.60 10.77 23.45
N GLY A 137 -18.42 10.39 22.96
CA GLY A 137 -17.47 11.32 22.36
C GLY A 137 -18.01 11.94 21.06
N ASP A 138 -17.86 13.26 20.92
CA ASP A 138 -18.30 14.06 19.76
C ASP A 138 -17.09 14.41 18.87
N GLY A 139 -16.42 13.41 18.29
CA GLY A 139 -15.20 13.63 17.49
C GLY A 139 -13.90 13.58 18.29
N HIS A 140 -12.82 13.19 17.60
CA HIS A 140 -11.49 12.97 18.20
C HIS A 140 -10.37 13.20 17.17
N LEU A 141 -9.15 13.39 17.67
CA LEU A 141 -7.93 13.31 16.86
C LEU A 141 -7.54 11.84 16.64
N ASN A 142 -6.68 11.57 15.66
CA ASN A 142 -6.42 10.20 15.24
C ASN A 142 -5.64 9.38 16.28
N GLY A 143 -4.76 10.01 17.08
CA GLY A 143 -3.79 9.28 17.89
C GLY A 143 -2.89 8.37 17.04
N PRO A 144 -2.37 7.24 17.58
CA PRO A 144 -1.53 6.32 16.82
C PRO A 144 -2.32 5.68 15.66
N ILE A 145 -1.72 5.68 14.47
CA ILE A 145 -2.25 4.96 13.29
C ILE A 145 -2.25 3.46 13.57
N ASP A 146 -3.32 2.75 13.25
CA ASP A 146 -3.38 1.29 13.38
C ASP A 146 -2.50 0.54 12.35
N ASP A 147 -2.21 -0.73 12.63
CA ASP A 147 -1.35 -1.53 11.76
C ASP A 147 -2.00 -1.88 10.40
N ILE A 148 -3.34 -1.84 10.31
CA ILE A 148 -4.07 -2.15 9.07
C ILE A 148 -3.81 -1.02 8.07
N GLN A 149 -3.98 0.23 8.51
CA GLN A 149 -3.73 1.40 7.71
C GLN A 149 -2.25 1.55 7.35
N LEU A 150 -1.34 1.28 8.31
CA LEU A 150 0.10 1.24 8.03
C LEU A 150 0.43 0.30 6.86
N ARG A 151 -0.14 -0.92 6.86
CA ARG A 151 0.08 -1.90 5.79
C ARG A 151 -0.52 -1.46 4.46
N SER A 152 -1.70 -0.83 4.49
CA SER A 152 -2.34 -0.26 3.30
C SER A 152 -1.44 0.76 2.59
N TRP A 153 -0.84 1.70 3.33
CA TRP A 153 0.11 2.67 2.75
C TRP A 153 1.50 2.10 2.48
N GLY A 154 1.87 0.99 3.13
CA GLY A 154 3.18 0.37 3.03
C GLY A 154 3.63 0.10 1.61
N ILE A 155 2.72 -0.37 0.75
CA ILE A 155 3.01 -0.64 -0.66
C ILE A 155 3.39 0.66 -1.39
N GLN A 156 2.63 1.73 -1.16
CA GLN A 156 2.88 3.04 -1.79
C GLN A 156 4.18 3.68 -1.31
N LEU A 157 4.55 3.46 -0.04
CA LEU A 157 5.82 3.92 0.53
C LEU A 157 7.03 3.17 -0.07
N VAL A 158 6.86 1.88 -0.40
CA VAL A 158 7.94 1.04 -0.94
C VAL A 158 8.11 1.24 -2.45
N ASP A 159 7.02 1.36 -3.21
CA ASP A 159 7.06 1.56 -4.66
C ASP A 159 7.29 3.03 -5.08
N GLY A 160 7.21 3.95 -4.11
CA GLY A 160 7.52 5.38 -4.29
C GLY A 160 6.36 6.23 -4.77
N ARG A 161 5.14 5.68 -4.90
CA ARG A 161 3.92 6.46 -5.15
C ARG A 161 3.62 7.44 -4.02
N MET A 162 3.93 7.02 -2.79
CA MET A 162 3.98 7.87 -1.60
C MET A 162 5.46 8.07 -1.24
N PRO A 163 6.10 9.17 -1.64
CA PRO A 163 7.54 9.31 -1.53
C PRO A 163 8.05 9.36 -0.08
N GLY A 164 7.19 9.70 0.89
CA GLY A 164 7.52 9.78 2.31
C GLY A 164 6.43 10.51 3.10
N PHE A 165 6.78 11.00 4.30
CA PHE A 165 5.86 11.78 5.12
C PHE A 165 6.48 13.07 5.69
N ALA A 166 5.65 14.07 5.93
CA ALA A 166 6.00 15.31 6.61
C ALA A 166 5.34 15.36 7.99
N ALA A 167 6.14 15.45 9.05
CA ALA A 167 5.64 15.70 10.40
C ALA A 167 5.61 17.21 10.64
N ILE A 168 4.43 17.82 10.57
CA ILE A 168 4.25 19.25 10.84
C ILE A 168 3.97 19.44 12.33
N ILE A 169 4.80 20.24 13.00
CA ILE A 169 4.77 20.42 14.45
C ILE A 169 4.58 21.91 14.78
N GLY A 170 3.46 22.27 15.41
CA GLY A 170 3.18 23.64 15.85
C GLY A 170 2.04 24.30 15.07
N ALA A 171 2.17 25.60 14.79
CA ALA A 171 1.17 26.38 14.07
C ALA A 171 1.83 27.32 13.06
N ALA A 172 1.26 27.40 11.87
CA ALA A 172 1.68 28.35 10.86
C ALA A 172 1.31 29.78 11.29
N ARG A 173 1.97 30.77 10.70
CA ARG A 173 1.70 32.19 10.95
C ARG A 173 0.22 32.58 10.72
N THR A 174 -0.42 32.02 9.69
CA THR A 174 -1.81 32.28 9.31
C THR A 174 -2.51 30.99 8.86
N ASN A 175 -3.84 30.99 8.81
CA ASN A 175 -4.61 29.84 8.31
C ASN A 175 -4.33 29.59 6.82
N GLU A 176 -4.21 30.65 6.02
CA GLU A 176 -3.92 30.57 4.58
C GLU A 176 -2.55 29.94 4.31
N ALA A 177 -1.55 30.26 5.14
CA ALA A 177 -0.23 29.63 5.07
C ALA A 177 -0.30 28.13 5.41
N ALA A 178 -1.05 27.76 6.46
CA ALA A 178 -1.26 26.35 6.82
C ALA A 178 -1.90 25.55 5.67
N VAL A 179 -2.97 26.07 5.07
CA VAL A 179 -3.65 25.44 3.93
C VAL A 179 -2.71 25.31 2.74
N SER A 180 -1.92 26.35 2.45
CA SER A 180 -0.98 26.36 1.33
C SER A 180 0.13 25.31 1.49
N ILE A 181 0.72 25.20 2.68
CA ILE A 181 1.73 24.17 3.00
C ILE A 181 1.17 22.76 2.79
N VAL A 182 -0.01 22.49 3.33
CA VAL A 182 -0.66 21.16 3.24
C VAL A 182 -1.02 20.81 1.80
N ARG A 183 -1.56 21.76 1.03
CA ARG A 183 -1.86 21.56 -0.40
C ARG A 183 -0.60 21.24 -1.20
N GLU A 184 0.49 21.97 -0.96
CA GLU A 184 1.77 21.74 -1.64
C GLU A 184 2.38 20.38 -1.33
N LEU A 185 2.26 19.88 -0.10
CA LEU A 185 2.67 18.52 0.27
C LEU A 185 1.78 17.47 -0.40
N ARG A 186 0.46 17.67 -0.44
CA ARG A 186 -0.49 16.75 -1.08
C ARG A 186 -0.30 16.65 -2.61
N LYS A 187 -0.04 17.77 -3.29
CA LYS A 187 0.29 17.78 -4.74
C LYS A 187 1.49 16.87 -5.07
N ARG A 188 2.35 16.60 -4.08
CA ARG A 188 3.55 15.76 -4.21
C ARG A 188 3.36 14.36 -3.60
N ASN A 189 2.12 13.97 -3.28
CA ASN A 189 1.73 12.72 -2.62
C ASN A 189 2.46 12.44 -1.30
N ILE A 190 2.91 13.48 -0.59
CA ILE A 190 3.58 13.33 0.70
C ILE A 190 2.50 13.17 1.79
N LEU A 191 2.60 12.11 2.59
CA LEU A 191 1.74 11.87 3.74
C LEU A 191 2.00 12.91 4.83
N ILE A 192 0.98 13.44 5.48
CA ILE A 192 1.11 14.58 6.40
C ILE A 192 0.65 14.17 7.79
N PHE A 193 1.50 14.38 8.78
CA PHE A 193 1.21 14.16 10.19
C PHE A 193 1.21 15.48 10.92
N LEU A 194 0.12 15.80 11.61
CA LEU A 194 -0.06 17.08 12.29
C LEU A 194 0.01 16.89 13.80
N SER A 195 0.88 17.64 14.47
CA SER A 195 0.92 17.69 15.92
C SER A 195 1.42 19.04 16.46
N GLY A 196 1.43 19.20 17.77
CA GLY A 196 2.06 20.35 18.42
C GLY A 196 1.28 21.65 18.35
N ASN A 197 1.63 22.56 19.27
CA ASN A 197 1.08 23.90 19.31
C ASN A 197 2.16 24.94 19.58
N VAL A 198 1.80 26.19 19.32
CA VAL A 198 2.53 27.40 19.70
C VAL A 198 1.58 28.29 20.47
N ASN A 199 1.85 28.50 21.75
CA ASN A 199 1.00 29.30 22.65
C ASN A 199 -0.48 28.86 22.66
N GLY A 200 -0.73 27.54 22.61
CA GLY A 200 -2.08 26.98 22.63
C GLY A 200 -2.82 26.96 21.29
N ARG A 201 -2.17 27.39 20.20
CA ARG A 201 -2.70 27.29 18.84
C ARG A 201 -1.98 26.19 18.07
N CYS A 202 -2.71 25.29 17.40
CA CYS A 202 -2.12 24.24 16.56
C CYS A 202 -2.55 24.36 15.10
N ILE A 203 -1.79 23.73 14.18
CA ILE A 203 -2.15 23.68 12.76
C ILE A 203 -3.47 22.96 12.50
N ILE A 204 -3.87 22.01 13.37
CA ILE A 204 -5.15 21.29 13.25
C ILE A 204 -6.32 22.28 13.37
N ASP A 205 -6.24 23.24 14.31
CA ASP A 205 -7.24 24.30 14.45
C ASP A 205 -7.33 25.16 13.17
N GLN A 206 -6.17 25.49 12.60
CA GLN A 206 -6.08 26.34 11.39
C GLN A 206 -6.73 25.66 10.18
N LEU A 207 -6.48 24.37 9.98
CA LEU A 207 -7.04 23.61 8.86
C LEU A 207 -8.54 23.37 9.03
N ARG A 208 -8.99 23.09 10.27
CA ARG A 208 -10.40 22.92 10.57
C ARG A 208 -11.21 24.20 10.29
N GLU A 209 -10.71 25.35 10.72
CA GLU A 209 -11.39 26.63 10.50
C GLU A 209 -11.57 26.97 9.01
N GLU A 210 -10.65 26.52 8.17
CA GLU A 210 -10.71 26.66 6.71
C GLU A 210 -11.50 25.53 6.02
N GLY A 211 -12.12 24.62 6.78
CA GLY A 211 -12.91 23.51 6.26
C GLY A 211 -12.09 22.48 5.47
N VAL A 212 -10.80 22.32 5.78
CA VAL A 212 -9.97 21.29 5.18
C VAL A 212 -10.33 19.94 5.79
N GLU A 213 -10.80 19.03 4.95
CA GLU A 213 -11.04 17.64 5.32
C GLU A 213 -9.71 16.94 5.66
N MET A 214 -9.68 16.25 6.81
CA MET A 214 -8.52 15.56 7.36
C MET A 214 -8.87 14.10 7.63
N GLY A 215 -7.91 13.19 7.52
CA GLY A 215 -8.09 11.76 7.70
C GLY A 215 -7.19 10.93 6.80
N TYR A 216 -7.41 9.62 6.82
CA TYR A 216 -6.65 8.66 6.01
C TYR A 216 -6.86 8.85 4.51
N ASP A 217 -8.08 9.17 4.08
CA ASP A 217 -8.44 9.30 2.66
C ASP A 217 -7.79 10.55 2.03
N THR A 218 -7.46 11.55 2.86
CA THR A 218 -6.84 12.80 2.41
C THR A 218 -5.32 12.86 2.62
N TYR A 219 -4.73 11.84 3.25
CA TYR A 219 -3.33 11.80 3.71
C TYR A 219 -2.95 12.93 4.68
N ILE A 220 -3.93 13.48 5.41
CA ILE A 220 -3.70 14.51 6.43
C ILE A 220 -4.13 13.94 7.78
N VAL A 221 -3.20 13.38 8.56
CA VAL A 221 -3.52 12.69 9.81
C VAL A 221 -3.25 13.61 11.01
N PRO A 222 -4.29 14.02 11.76
CA PRO A 222 -4.11 14.84 12.96
C PRO A 222 -3.84 13.95 14.18
N PHE A 223 -2.62 14.00 14.71
CA PHE A 223 -2.21 13.13 15.83
C PHE A 223 -2.61 13.65 17.21
N GLY A 224 -2.44 14.94 17.47
CA GLY A 224 -2.68 15.54 18.79
C GLY A 224 -2.37 17.04 18.78
N THR A 225 -2.91 17.80 19.73
CA THR A 225 -2.66 19.25 19.80
C THR A 225 -1.33 19.61 20.45
N ASP A 226 -0.64 18.65 21.06
CA ASP A 226 0.64 18.86 21.75
C ASP A 226 1.85 18.22 21.05
N THR A 227 3.05 18.60 21.49
CA THR A 227 4.31 18.10 20.92
C THR A 227 4.56 16.64 21.28
N ILE A 228 3.99 16.13 22.38
CA ILE A 228 4.17 14.74 22.84
C ILE A 228 3.59 13.80 21.79
N SER A 229 2.43 14.12 21.21
CA SER A 229 1.77 13.32 20.17
C SER A 229 2.58 13.19 18.86
N ALA A 230 3.66 13.98 18.66
CA ALA A 230 4.62 13.74 17.59
C ALA A 230 5.30 12.35 17.69
N ILE A 231 5.27 11.72 18.86
CA ILE A 231 5.77 10.36 19.06
C ILE A 231 5.07 9.33 18.17
N TYR A 232 3.79 9.55 17.81
CA TYR A 232 3.07 8.66 16.91
C TYR A 232 3.68 8.60 15.50
N ALA A 233 4.30 9.70 15.03
CA ALA A 233 5.06 9.71 13.78
C ALA A 233 6.31 8.82 13.86
N ALA A 234 7.05 8.89 14.98
CA ALA A 234 8.21 8.02 15.21
C ALA A 234 7.79 6.56 15.40
N GLY A 235 6.64 6.31 16.03
CA GLY A 235 6.03 4.98 16.16
C GLY A 235 5.62 4.41 14.79
N PHE A 236 5.06 5.23 13.90
CA PHE A 236 4.77 4.85 12.51
C PHE A 236 6.04 4.45 11.74
N ALA A 237 7.08 5.29 11.81
CA ALA A 237 8.38 5.04 11.18
C ALA A 237 9.06 3.76 11.72
N THR A 238 9.00 3.56 13.04
CA THR A 238 9.53 2.35 13.68
C THR A 238 8.82 1.09 13.18
N ARG A 239 7.47 1.12 13.12
CA ARG A 239 6.70 -0.01 12.58
C ARG A 239 6.93 -0.24 11.10
N SER A 240 7.20 0.80 10.30
CA SER A 240 7.57 0.59 8.90
C SER A 240 8.81 -0.30 8.74
N ALA A 241 9.81 -0.15 9.62
CA ALA A 241 10.98 -1.03 9.64
C ALA A 241 10.64 -2.45 10.11
N LEU A 242 9.81 -2.59 11.15
CA LEU A 242 9.40 -3.89 11.69
C LEU A 242 8.52 -4.67 10.72
N THR A 243 7.60 -4.00 10.02
CA THR A 243 6.62 -4.61 9.12
C THR A 243 7.21 -4.85 7.72
N PHE A 244 7.81 -3.83 7.09
CA PHE A 244 8.27 -3.93 5.70
C PHE A 244 9.76 -4.25 5.59
N GLY A 245 10.56 -3.78 6.54
CA GLY A 245 11.98 -4.10 6.60
C GLY A 245 12.29 -5.48 7.19
N GLY A 246 11.31 -6.11 7.86
CA GLY A 246 11.47 -7.41 8.50
C GLY A 246 12.40 -7.41 9.73
N MET A 247 12.71 -6.24 10.28
CA MET A 247 13.50 -6.12 11.50
C MET A 247 12.72 -6.62 12.72
N LYS A 248 13.44 -7.14 13.71
CA LYS A 248 12.89 -7.55 15.01
C LYS A 248 13.10 -6.45 16.05
N GLY A 249 12.26 -6.43 17.09
CA GLY A 249 12.45 -5.54 18.23
C GLY A 249 13.85 -5.67 18.84
N GLY A 250 14.44 -4.55 19.26
CA GLY A 250 15.79 -4.45 19.81
C GLY A 250 16.91 -4.35 18.78
N GLN A 251 16.62 -4.53 17.48
CA GLN A 251 17.55 -4.23 16.39
C GLN A 251 17.57 -2.72 16.10
N TRP A 252 17.81 -1.92 17.14
CA TRP A 252 17.67 -0.47 17.11
C TRP A 252 18.50 0.16 16.00
N ARG A 253 19.74 -0.30 15.79
CA ARG A 253 20.63 0.25 14.78
C ARG A 253 20.09 0.00 13.37
N GLU A 254 19.64 -1.22 13.09
CA GLU A 254 19.07 -1.62 11.81
C GLU A 254 17.77 -0.88 11.53
N ILE A 255 16.93 -0.68 12.55
CA ILE A 255 15.67 0.09 12.46
C ILE A 255 15.96 1.55 12.13
N LEU A 256 16.92 2.19 12.80
CA LEU A 256 17.31 3.58 12.51
C LEU A 256 17.91 3.71 11.10
N LEU A 257 18.76 2.76 10.68
CA LEU A 257 19.32 2.74 9.33
C LEU A 257 18.25 2.51 8.26
N TYR A 258 17.29 1.61 8.51
CA TYR A 258 16.14 1.41 7.62
C TYR A 258 15.40 2.72 7.41
N ASN A 259 15.04 3.40 8.51
CA ASN A 259 14.34 4.68 8.45
C ASN A 259 15.13 5.75 7.69
N LYS A 260 16.44 5.87 7.96
CA LYS A 260 17.31 6.79 7.24
C LYS A 260 17.28 6.59 5.71
N PHE A 261 17.27 5.35 5.24
CA PHE A 261 17.44 5.04 3.82
C PHE A 261 16.15 4.71 3.07
N ARG A 262 15.08 4.33 3.77
CA ARG A 262 13.82 3.84 3.17
C ARG A 262 12.60 4.66 3.52
N VAL A 263 12.60 5.37 4.66
CA VAL A 263 11.48 6.22 5.08
C VAL A 263 11.87 7.67 4.89
N PHE A 264 11.45 8.29 3.78
CA PHE A 264 11.83 9.67 3.46
C PHE A 264 11.00 10.69 4.25
N ALA A 265 11.17 10.70 5.57
CA ALA A 265 10.47 11.61 6.46
C ALA A 265 11.28 12.85 6.84
N PHE A 266 10.60 13.97 7.05
CA PHE A 266 11.17 15.20 7.61
C PHE A 266 10.19 15.87 8.57
N ALA A 267 10.73 16.64 9.52
CA ALA A 267 9.93 17.48 10.41
C ALA A 267 9.88 18.91 9.85
N LEU A 268 8.68 19.48 9.79
CA LEU A 268 8.45 20.89 9.51
C LEU A 268 7.92 21.55 10.79
N VAL A 269 8.77 22.33 11.45
CA VAL A 269 8.46 22.95 12.73
C VAL A 269 8.00 24.38 12.49
N LEU A 270 6.76 24.67 12.89
CA LEU A 270 6.10 25.95 12.64
C LEU A 270 5.96 26.76 13.93
N GLY A 271 6.41 28.00 13.89
CA GLY A 271 6.42 28.95 15.00
C GLY A 271 7.58 28.73 15.98
N GLU A 272 7.39 29.13 17.25
CA GLU A 272 8.45 29.14 18.25
C GLU A 272 8.80 27.74 18.80
N LEU A 273 10.10 27.47 18.93
CA LEU A 273 10.63 26.21 19.45
C LEU A 273 10.92 26.28 20.96
N ASP A 274 10.14 25.54 21.74
CA ASP A 274 10.39 25.24 23.15
C ASP A 274 11.41 24.10 23.34
N ASP A 275 11.81 23.84 24.59
CA ASP A 275 12.79 22.79 24.92
C ASP A 275 12.33 21.39 24.51
N LEU A 276 11.02 21.11 24.60
CA LEU A 276 10.46 19.81 24.28
C LEU A 276 10.55 19.56 22.77
N LYS A 277 10.26 20.57 21.94
CA LYS A 277 10.46 20.49 20.48
C LYS A 277 11.93 20.25 20.11
N TYR A 278 12.88 20.91 20.79
CA TYR A 278 14.31 20.64 20.58
C TYR A 278 14.70 19.21 21.00
N ALA A 279 14.15 18.71 22.10
CA ALA A 279 14.43 17.37 22.62
C ALA A 279 13.84 16.27 21.72
N ALA A 280 12.58 16.40 21.31
CA ALA A 280 11.93 15.49 20.37
C ALA A 280 12.63 15.50 19.00
N GLY A 281 12.99 16.69 18.51
CA GLY A 281 13.80 16.88 17.30
C GLY A 281 15.12 16.10 17.37
N ALA A 282 15.86 16.22 18.48
CA ALA A 282 17.08 15.46 18.69
C ALA A 282 16.86 13.93 18.64
N GLY A 283 15.71 13.44 19.12
CA GLY A 283 15.35 12.03 19.04
C GLY A 283 15.16 11.55 17.61
N VAL A 284 14.37 12.27 16.80
CA VAL A 284 14.09 11.89 15.41
C VAL A 284 15.26 12.13 14.46
N LEU A 285 16.21 13.00 14.81
CA LEU A 285 17.49 13.09 14.10
C LEU A 285 18.20 11.73 14.04
N SER A 286 18.12 10.91 15.10
CA SER A 286 18.70 9.55 15.13
C SER A 286 18.08 8.61 14.08
N TYR A 287 16.83 8.86 13.67
CA TYR A 287 16.17 8.13 12.58
C TYR A 287 16.66 8.59 11.19
N GLY A 288 17.49 9.63 11.13
CA GLY A 288 17.95 10.25 9.89
C GLY A 288 16.95 11.25 9.30
N PHE A 289 15.97 11.70 10.08
CA PHE A 289 14.97 12.67 9.65
C PHE A 289 15.44 14.10 9.98
N PRO A 290 15.59 14.99 9.00
CA PRO A 290 15.96 16.38 9.23
C PRO A 290 14.76 17.18 9.73
N ALA A 291 15.06 18.32 10.36
CA ALA A 291 14.07 19.31 10.78
C ALA A 291 14.29 20.64 10.05
N ILE A 292 13.20 21.22 9.56
CA ILE A 292 13.17 22.54 8.92
C ILE A 292 12.26 23.42 9.77
N ALA A 293 12.75 24.58 10.20
CA ALA A 293 11.98 25.54 10.99
C ALA A 293 11.62 26.77 10.16
N ASP A 294 10.37 27.24 10.28
CA ASP A 294 9.89 28.47 9.65
C ASP A 294 10.25 29.75 10.44
N THR A 295 11.06 29.61 11.49
CA THR A 295 11.60 30.68 12.33
C THR A 295 13.13 30.64 12.37
N ILE A 296 13.73 31.71 12.89
CA ILE A 296 15.18 31.82 13.04
C ILE A 296 15.65 30.89 14.16
N VAL A 297 16.38 29.85 13.79
CA VAL A 297 16.98 28.89 14.73
C VAL A 297 18.44 28.64 14.35
N PRO A 298 19.31 28.23 15.29
CA PRO A 298 20.65 27.78 14.93
C PRO A 298 20.57 26.55 14.02
N GLU A 299 21.47 26.44 13.06
CA GLU A 299 21.49 25.35 12.10
C GLU A 299 22.50 24.25 12.47
N ILE A 300 22.24 23.04 11.98
CA ILE A 300 23.17 21.91 12.01
C ILE A 300 23.31 21.40 10.58
N LEU A 301 24.14 22.08 9.81
CA LEU A 301 24.40 21.78 8.39
C LEU A 301 25.30 20.56 8.11
N PRO A 302 26.26 20.17 8.99
CA PRO A 302 27.12 19.02 8.71
C PRO A 302 26.30 17.73 8.51
N THR A 303 26.72 16.88 7.58
CA THR A 303 26.08 15.60 7.26
C THR A 303 26.56 14.48 8.17
N GLY A 304 25.79 13.40 8.34
CA GLY A 304 26.27 12.20 9.04
C GLY A 304 25.14 11.28 9.50
N VAL A 305 24.26 11.78 10.37
CA VAL A 305 23.10 11.01 10.85
C VAL A 305 21.94 11.16 9.87
N THR A 306 21.60 12.39 9.47
CA THR A 306 20.73 12.64 8.30
C THR A 306 21.52 12.50 6.98
N ARG A 307 20.79 12.52 5.85
CA ARG A 307 21.38 12.40 4.51
C ARG A 307 22.18 13.65 4.11
N TYR A 308 21.60 14.83 4.34
CA TYR A 308 22.23 16.12 4.10
C TYR A 308 22.28 16.89 5.43
N GLU A 309 21.62 18.05 5.52
CA GLU A 309 21.57 18.84 6.73
C GLU A 309 20.68 18.18 7.81
N HIS A 310 20.96 18.45 9.09
CA HIS A 310 20.15 17.95 10.21
C HIS A 310 19.06 18.95 10.60
N ILE A 311 19.43 20.22 10.73
CA ILE A 311 18.52 21.31 11.10
C ILE A 311 18.79 22.50 10.19
N VAL A 312 17.74 22.96 9.52
CA VAL A 312 17.77 24.12 8.61
C VAL A 312 16.78 25.17 9.09
N SER A 313 17.21 26.43 9.06
CA SER A 313 16.35 27.57 9.37
C SER A 313 15.92 28.24 8.06
N MET A 314 14.61 28.33 7.83
CA MET A 314 14.04 29.00 6.66
C MET A 314 12.89 29.92 7.11
N PRO A 315 13.21 31.08 7.70
CA PRO A 315 12.19 31.97 8.26
C PRO A 315 11.14 32.37 7.23
N TRP A 316 9.85 32.18 7.54
CA TRP A 316 8.74 32.39 6.59
C TRP A 316 8.79 33.77 5.92
N ASN A 317 9.09 34.80 6.71
CA ASN A 317 9.11 36.20 6.24
C ASN A 317 10.33 36.54 5.39
N GLU A 318 11.36 35.69 5.36
CA GLU A 318 12.58 35.86 4.57
C GLU A 318 12.53 35.07 3.25
N ILE A 319 11.47 34.29 3.02
CA ILE A 319 11.24 33.61 1.76
C ILE A 319 10.82 34.64 0.70
N ASP A 320 11.70 34.84 -0.28
CA ASP A 320 11.49 35.74 -1.42
C ASP A 320 10.35 35.23 -2.32
N ALA A 321 9.13 35.73 -2.14
CA ALA A 321 7.93 35.41 -2.91
C ALA A 321 6.85 36.45 -2.62
N GLU A 322 5.84 36.60 -3.50
CA GLU A 322 4.79 37.60 -3.32
C GLU A 322 3.62 37.03 -2.50
N THR A 323 3.22 35.78 -2.80
CA THR A 323 2.06 35.12 -2.17
C THR A 323 2.46 34.07 -1.13
N ASP A 324 1.54 33.74 -0.21
CA ASP A 324 1.77 32.65 0.75
C ASP A 324 1.79 31.27 0.08
N GLU A 325 1.11 31.10 -1.06
CA GLU A 325 1.19 29.87 -1.86
C GLU A 325 2.59 29.67 -2.44
N GLU A 326 3.20 30.71 -3.00
CA GLU A 326 4.58 30.66 -3.49
C GLU A 326 5.61 30.44 -2.37
N ARG A 327 5.41 31.07 -1.20
CA ARG A 327 6.25 30.83 -0.02
C ARG A 327 6.15 29.38 0.46
N ALA A 328 4.93 28.85 0.55
CA ALA A 328 4.68 27.46 0.90
C ALA A 328 5.37 26.50 -0.08
N ALA A 329 5.26 26.76 -1.39
CA ALA A 329 5.91 25.95 -2.41
C ALA A 329 7.44 25.93 -2.24
N LYS A 330 8.07 27.10 -2.01
CA LYS A 330 9.52 27.20 -1.76
C LYS A 330 9.94 26.51 -0.45
N LEU A 331 9.16 26.65 0.61
CA LEU A 331 9.43 25.99 1.89
C LEU A 331 9.35 24.46 1.76
N VAL A 332 8.27 23.94 1.16
CA VAL A 332 8.08 22.51 0.92
C VAL A 332 9.17 21.95 0.01
N GLN A 333 9.54 22.69 -1.03
CA GLN A 333 10.64 22.34 -1.92
C GLN A 333 11.96 22.22 -1.15
N ARG A 334 12.27 23.16 -0.24
CA ARG A 334 13.46 23.07 0.61
C ARG A 334 13.43 21.85 1.52
N CYS A 335 12.29 21.53 2.12
CA CYS A 335 12.14 20.32 2.95
C CYS A 335 12.47 19.04 2.17
N ILE A 336 11.96 18.95 0.93
CA ILE A 336 12.20 17.84 0.01
C ILE A 336 13.69 17.70 -0.33
N GLU A 337 14.36 18.82 -0.63
CA GLU A 337 15.79 18.85 -0.94
C GLU A 337 16.65 18.41 0.23
N VAL A 338 16.41 18.97 1.42
CA VAL A 338 17.16 18.67 2.66
C VAL A 338 17.01 17.20 3.05
N ARG A 339 15.82 16.62 2.85
CA ARG A 339 15.63 15.18 3.08
C ARG A 339 16.22 14.31 1.96
N GLY A 340 16.33 14.86 0.76
CA GLY A 340 16.67 14.14 -0.46
C GLY A 340 15.53 13.24 -0.94
N VAL A 341 14.29 13.70 -0.76
CA VAL A 341 13.11 13.03 -1.32
C VAL A 341 13.17 13.21 -2.84
N LYS A 342 13.25 12.10 -3.58
CA LYS A 342 13.15 12.14 -5.04
C LYS A 342 11.68 12.07 -5.43
N VAL A 343 11.02 13.23 -5.42
CA VAL A 343 9.65 13.30 -5.93
C VAL A 343 9.72 13.22 -7.45
N LYS A 344 9.22 12.11 -8.03
CA LYS A 344 8.89 12.09 -9.45
C LYS A 344 7.57 12.84 -9.61
N ILE A 345 7.63 14.16 -9.73
CA ILE A 345 6.47 14.93 -10.15
C ILE A 345 6.35 14.72 -11.65
N THR A 346 5.51 13.78 -12.06
CA THR A 346 5.00 13.80 -13.43
C THR A 346 3.96 14.91 -13.44
N GLU A 347 4.34 16.08 -13.94
CA GLU A 347 3.40 17.16 -14.18
C GLU A 347 2.45 16.70 -15.29
N VAL A 348 1.18 16.46 -14.93
CA VAL A 348 0.14 16.10 -15.88
C VAL A 348 -0.65 17.37 -16.18
N PRO A 349 -0.71 17.85 -17.44
CA PRO A 349 -1.24 19.17 -17.77
C PRO A 349 -2.78 19.15 -17.79
N VAL A 350 -3.39 19.03 -16.61
CA VAL A 350 -4.85 19.03 -16.42
C VAL A 350 -5.29 20.10 -15.43
N PRO A 351 -6.50 20.65 -15.55
CA PRO A 351 -6.99 21.75 -14.73
C PRO A 351 -7.51 21.33 -13.34
N VAL A 352 -7.37 20.04 -13.00
CA VAL A 352 -7.77 19.46 -11.73
C VAL A 352 -6.56 18.94 -10.97
N ALA A 353 -6.70 18.72 -9.67
CA ALA A 353 -5.65 18.07 -8.91
C ALA A 353 -5.45 16.64 -9.44
N TYR A 354 -4.19 16.21 -9.54
CA TYR A 354 -3.81 14.92 -10.08
C TYR A 354 -2.83 14.21 -9.13
N GLY A 355 -3.12 12.95 -8.79
CA GLY A 355 -2.34 12.16 -7.84
C GLY A 355 -3.08 10.89 -7.39
N SER A 356 -2.34 9.93 -6.83
CA SER A 356 -2.90 8.63 -6.39
C SER A 356 -3.94 8.76 -5.27
N ALA A 357 -3.91 9.87 -4.52
CA ALA A 357 -4.89 10.16 -3.47
C ALA A 357 -6.34 10.28 -4.00
N PHE A 358 -6.53 10.53 -5.30
CA PHE A 358 -7.85 10.71 -5.90
C PHE A 358 -8.42 9.42 -6.53
N GLU A 359 -7.63 8.33 -6.60
CA GLU A 359 -7.99 7.10 -7.33
C GLU A 359 -9.31 6.46 -6.87
N GLY A 360 -9.63 6.61 -5.58
CA GLY A 360 -10.84 6.05 -4.95
C GLY A 360 -12.07 6.95 -5.00
N GLU A 361 -12.02 8.14 -5.61
CA GLU A 361 -13.16 9.05 -5.64
C GLU A 361 -14.36 8.45 -6.39
N VAL A 362 -15.55 8.51 -5.78
CA VAL A 362 -16.79 8.01 -6.38
C VAL A 362 -17.66 9.19 -6.83
N VAL A 363 -17.86 9.34 -8.13
CA VAL A 363 -18.76 10.36 -8.69
C VAL A 363 -20.20 9.85 -8.65
N ARG A 364 -20.96 10.36 -7.67
CA ARG A 364 -22.39 10.03 -7.49
C ARG A 364 -23.24 10.80 -8.51
N ARG A 365 -24.45 10.26 -8.79
CA ARG A 365 -25.39 10.85 -9.77
C ARG A 365 -25.73 12.33 -9.50
N ALA A 366 -25.77 12.74 -8.23
CA ALA A 366 -26.05 14.13 -7.85
C ALA A 366 -24.93 15.10 -8.29
N ASP A 367 -23.70 14.63 -8.34
CA ASP A 367 -22.49 15.43 -8.60
C ASP A 367 -21.95 15.23 -10.02
N MET A 368 -22.60 14.38 -10.82
CA MET A 368 -22.19 13.99 -12.17
C MET A 368 -22.48 15.08 -13.21
N ARG A 369 -21.47 15.40 -14.03
CA ARG A 369 -21.61 16.25 -15.23
C ARG A 369 -22.00 15.42 -16.45
N ILE A 370 -21.34 14.27 -16.65
CA ILE A 370 -21.57 13.35 -17.75
C ILE A 370 -21.11 11.93 -17.39
N GLU A 371 -21.73 10.95 -18.04
CA GLU A 371 -21.41 9.52 -18.00
C GLU A 371 -21.07 9.00 -19.41
N PHE A 372 -20.05 8.14 -19.52
CA PHE A 372 -19.70 7.42 -20.73
C PHE A 372 -19.73 5.91 -20.46
N GLY A 373 -20.30 5.13 -21.36
CA GLY A 373 -20.56 3.71 -21.14
C GLY A 373 -21.78 3.46 -20.23
N GLY A 374 -21.76 2.33 -19.51
CA GLY A 374 -22.85 1.95 -18.61
C GLY A 374 -24.16 1.60 -19.34
N LYS A 375 -25.30 2.03 -18.78
CA LYS A 375 -26.64 1.65 -19.28
C LYS A 375 -27.10 2.44 -20.51
N HIS A 376 -26.62 3.67 -20.66
CA HIS A 376 -27.19 4.65 -21.59
C HIS A 376 -26.26 5.03 -22.76
N SER A 377 -25.04 4.50 -22.78
CA SER A 377 -24.03 4.74 -23.82
C SER A 377 -23.05 3.58 -23.88
N ARG A 378 -22.17 3.58 -24.87
CA ARG A 378 -21.08 2.61 -25.05
C ARG A 378 -19.74 3.31 -24.92
N ALA A 379 -18.82 2.69 -24.19
CA ALA A 379 -17.46 3.20 -24.11
C ALA A 379 -16.45 2.06 -24.18
N PHE A 380 -15.34 2.32 -24.86
CA PHE A 380 -14.23 1.40 -24.96
C PHE A 380 -12.89 2.11 -24.81
N GLU A 381 -11.89 1.38 -24.34
CA GLU A 381 -10.48 1.77 -24.33
C GLU A 381 -9.67 0.70 -25.06
N TYR A 382 -8.83 1.10 -26.00
CA TYR A 382 -8.02 0.20 -26.82
C TYR A 382 -6.60 0.75 -26.96
N LEU A 383 -5.62 0.01 -26.43
CA LEU A 383 -4.22 0.32 -26.64
C LEU A 383 -3.60 -0.65 -27.63
N ARG A 384 -2.87 -0.14 -28.62
CA ARG A 384 -2.20 -0.95 -29.62
C ARG A 384 -0.79 -0.45 -29.94
N MET A 385 0.09 -1.40 -30.20
CA MET A 385 1.39 -1.15 -30.80
C MET A 385 1.20 -0.88 -32.29
N VAL A 386 1.96 0.07 -32.80
CA VAL A 386 2.07 0.38 -34.23
C VAL A 386 3.52 0.73 -34.56
N ASP A 387 3.84 0.79 -35.85
CA ASP A 387 5.20 1.09 -36.29
C ASP A 387 5.58 2.55 -35.98
N MET A 388 6.89 2.78 -35.78
CA MET A 388 7.43 4.06 -35.30
C MET A 388 7.13 5.23 -36.24
N ASP A 389 6.91 4.98 -37.53
CA ASP A 389 6.55 5.94 -38.57
C ASP A 389 5.03 6.18 -38.70
N GLU A 390 4.20 5.31 -38.12
CA GLU A 390 2.74 5.47 -38.10
C GLU A 390 2.24 6.30 -36.90
N VAL A 391 3.10 6.57 -35.90
CA VAL A 391 2.79 7.39 -34.72
C VAL A 391 3.54 8.73 -34.69
N GLU A 392 2.76 9.77 -34.43
CA GLU A 392 3.25 11.12 -34.11
C GLU A 392 3.21 11.30 -32.58
N ASP A 393 4.39 11.46 -31.96
CA ASP A 393 4.46 11.62 -30.51
C ASP A 393 3.74 12.90 -30.05
N HIS A 394 3.01 12.79 -28.93
CA HIS A 394 2.23 13.88 -28.33
C HIS A 394 1.07 14.38 -29.21
N LYS A 395 0.60 13.55 -30.15
CA LYS A 395 -0.60 13.85 -30.92
C LYS A 395 -1.84 13.41 -30.15
N ILE A 396 -2.66 14.38 -29.76
CA ILE A 396 -3.95 14.16 -29.10
C ILE A 396 -5.05 14.72 -30.00
N GLU A 397 -6.03 13.89 -30.35
CA GLU A 397 -7.13 14.27 -31.24
C GLU A 397 -8.48 13.95 -30.58
N VAL A 398 -9.42 14.89 -30.64
CA VAL A 398 -10.82 14.65 -30.28
C VAL A 398 -11.64 14.57 -31.58
N LEU A 399 -12.13 13.37 -31.89
CA LEU A 399 -12.84 13.04 -33.12
C LEU A 399 -14.34 12.91 -32.83
N GLY A 400 -15.05 14.02 -32.96
CA GLY A 400 -16.49 14.11 -32.70
C GLY A 400 -16.84 15.30 -31.80
N PRO A 401 -18.11 15.44 -31.39
CA PRO A 401 -18.55 16.50 -30.49
C PRO A 401 -18.01 16.30 -29.07
N GLY A 402 -17.71 17.40 -28.39
CA GLY A 402 -17.48 17.38 -26.95
C GLY A 402 -18.79 17.25 -26.16
N PHE A 403 -18.70 17.28 -24.84
CA PHE A 403 -19.86 17.12 -23.95
C PHE A 403 -20.51 18.43 -23.51
N GLU A 404 -20.04 19.57 -24.00
CA GLU A 404 -20.48 20.92 -23.60
C GLU A 404 -21.98 21.09 -23.79
N ASP A 405 -22.52 20.57 -24.90
CA ASP A 405 -23.94 20.65 -25.28
C ASP A 405 -24.79 19.48 -24.75
N VAL A 406 -24.19 18.52 -24.06
CA VAL A 406 -24.91 17.42 -23.41
C VAL A 406 -25.50 17.90 -22.09
N GLU A 407 -26.79 17.63 -21.86
CA GLU A 407 -27.47 17.98 -20.61
C GLU A 407 -26.70 17.45 -19.38
N VAL A 408 -26.70 18.23 -18.30
CA VAL A 408 -26.01 17.85 -17.06
C VAL A 408 -26.55 16.53 -16.53
N GLY A 409 -25.66 15.56 -16.33
CA GLY A 409 -26.02 14.20 -15.93
C GLY A 409 -26.50 13.31 -17.07
N GLY A 410 -26.36 13.75 -18.33
CA GLY A 410 -26.57 12.95 -19.53
C GLY A 410 -25.47 11.92 -19.78
N ALA A 411 -25.60 11.19 -20.89
CA ALA A 411 -24.67 10.14 -21.32
C ALA A 411 -24.24 10.32 -22.78
N MET A 412 -23.03 9.85 -23.13
CA MET A 412 -22.45 9.92 -24.48
C MET A 412 -21.53 8.73 -24.74
N ASP A 413 -21.40 8.31 -26.00
CA ASP A 413 -20.46 7.26 -26.39
C ASP A 413 -19.01 7.76 -26.36
N LEU A 414 -18.04 6.89 -26.05
CA LEU A 414 -16.63 7.27 -25.92
C LEU A 414 -15.67 6.14 -26.30
N GLY A 415 -14.82 6.38 -27.29
CA GLY A 415 -13.66 5.54 -27.60
C GLY A 415 -12.36 6.21 -27.17
N ILE A 416 -11.53 5.52 -26.40
CA ILE A 416 -10.16 5.93 -26.07
C ILE A 416 -9.20 5.01 -26.83
N LEU A 417 -8.66 5.49 -27.95
CA LEU A 417 -7.67 4.76 -28.74
C LEU A 417 -6.27 5.30 -28.43
N VAL A 418 -5.39 4.44 -27.95
CA VAL A 418 -4.00 4.76 -27.62
C VAL A 418 -3.08 3.99 -28.55
N GLU A 419 -2.33 4.70 -29.37
CA GLU A 419 -1.33 4.14 -30.28
C GLU A 419 0.06 4.40 -29.68
N VAL A 420 0.81 3.33 -29.42
CA VAL A 420 2.16 3.40 -28.83
C VAL A 420 3.20 2.80 -29.77
N ALA A 421 4.39 3.37 -29.75
CA ALA A 421 5.54 2.82 -30.45
C ALA A 421 6.78 2.85 -29.55
N GLY A 422 7.66 1.85 -29.67
CA GLY A 422 8.88 1.80 -28.89
C GLY A 422 9.80 0.66 -29.29
N ARG A 423 11.12 0.86 -29.17
CA ARG A 423 12.12 -0.14 -29.58
C ARG A 423 12.05 -1.45 -28.79
N LYS A 424 11.55 -1.38 -27.55
CA LYS A 424 11.35 -2.53 -26.68
C LYS A 424 9.87 -2.90 -26.52
N MET A 425 8.96 -2.16 -27.16
CA MET A 425 7.53 -2.46 -27.14
C MET A 425 7.29 -3.77 -27.90
N GLN A 426 6.34 -4.56 -27.39
CA GLN A 426 5.90 -5.83 -27.98
C GLN A 426 4.38 -5.90 -27.87
N GLU A 427 3.72 -6.63 -28.77
CA GLU A 427 2.26 -6.85 -28.71
C GLU A 427 1.83 -7.45 -27.36
N ASP A 428 2.69 -8.26 -26.74
CA ASP A 428 2.51 -8.86 -25.40
C ASP A 428 2.33 -7.81 -24.29
N PHE A 429 2.81 -6.59 -24.49
CA PHE A 429 2.74 -5.53 -23.51
C PHE A 429 1.48 -4.69 -23.65
N GLU A 430 0.73 -4.81 -24.75
CA GLU A 430 -0.49 -4.02 -24.98
C GLU A 430 -1.51 -4.15 -23.84
N PRO A 431 -1.89 -5.37 -23.38
CA PRO A 431 -2.88 -5.49 -22.30
C PRO A 431 -2.39 -4.94 -20.96
N VAL A 432 -1.07 -5.00 -20.71
CA VAL A 432 -0.45 -4.47 -19.49
C VAL A 432 -0.57 -2.95 -19.45
N LEU A 433 -0.26 -2.28 -20.56
CA LEU A 433 -0.36 -0.81 -20.66
C LEU A 433 -1.83 -0.35 -20.76
N GLU A 434 -2.68 -1.07 -21.49
CA GLU A 434 -4.12 -0.78 -21.61
C GLU A 434 -4.79 -0.71 -20.23
N ARG A 435 -4.44 -1.64 -19.33
CA ARG A 435 -5.00 -1.65 -17.97
C ARG A 435 -4.63 -0.42 -17.14
N GLN A 436 -3.52 0.25 -17.46
CA GLN A 436 -3.09 1.44 -16.71
C GLN A 436 -3.98 2.65 -16.99
N ILE A 437 -4.76 2.66 -18.08
CA ILE A 437 -5.74 3.70 -18.38
C ILE A 437 -6.68 3.89 -17.18
N HIS A 438 -7.13 2.79 -16.56
CA HIS A 438 -7.93 2.83 -15.34
C HIS A 438 -7.28 3.64 -14.22
N TYR A 439 -6.00 3.41 -13.92
CA TYR A 439 -5.29 4.10 -12.84
C TYR A 439 -4.99 5.55 -13.18
N PHE A 440 -4.58 5.80 -14.42
CA PHE A 440 -4.20 7.13 -14.87
C PHE A 440 -5.40 8.06 -14.90
N VAL A 441 -6.56 7.57 -15.36
CA VAL A 441 -7.79 8.37 -15.38
C VAL A 441 -8.32 8.61 -13.97
N ASN A 442 -8.33 7.60 -13.09
CA ASN A 442 -8.81 7.75 -11.70
C ASN A 442 -7.90 8.65 -10.84
N ALA A 443 -6.63 8.84 -11.19
CA ALA A 443 -5.75 9.74 -10.46
C ALA A 443 -6.11 11.24 -10.63
N ALA A 444 -7.03 11.59 -11.52
CA ALA A 444 -7.55 12.95 -11.66
C ALA A 444 -8.76 13.17 -10.74
N SER A 445 -8.69 14.18 -9.86
CA SER A 445 -9.79 14.52 -8.96
C SER A 445 -11.06 14.88 -9.72
N GLY A 446 -12.18 14.29 -9.29
CA GLY A 446 -13.50 14.45 -9.85
C GLY A 446 -13.78 13.57 -11.07
N LEU A 447 -12.94 12.58 -11.36
CA LEU A 447 -13.16 11.55 -12.37
C LEU A 447 -13.36 10.19 -11.70
N GLN A 448 -14.16 9.33 -12.33
CA GLN A 448 -14.30 7.93 -11.93
C GLN A 448 -14.25 7.07 -13.19
N HIS A 449 -13.33 6.10 -13.23
CA HIS A 449 -13.17 5.15 -14.32
C HIS A 449 -13.31 3.72 -13.79
N MET A 450 -14.20 2.93 -14.38
CA MET A 450 -14.48 1.54 -14.02
C MET A 450 -14.55 0.68 -15.28
N GLY A 451 -14.39 -0.63 -15.14
CA GLY A 451 -14.37 -1.54 -16.28
C GLY A 451 -13.02 -1.58 -16.99
N GLN A 452 -13.04 -2.02 -18.24
CA GLN A 452 -11.90 -2.22 -19.12
C GLN A 452 -12.39 -2.50 -20.55
N ARG A 453 -11.48 -2.51 -21.53
CA ARG A 453 -11.76 -2.97 -22.91
C ARG A 453 -13.01 -2.29 -23.48
N ASP A 454 -14.06 -3.03 -23.84
CA ASP A 454 -15.30 -2.53 -24.43
C ASP A 454 -16.47 -2.39 -23.45
N ILE A 455 -16.21 -2.54 -22.15
CA ILE A 455 -17.19 -2.41 -21.06
C ILE A 455 -16.78 -1.31 -20.07
N THR A 456 -16.02 -0.34 -20.56
CA THR A 456 -15.53 0.79 -19.77
C THR A 456 -16.71 1.70 -19.37
N TRP A 457 -16.62 2.25 -18.16
CA TRP A 457 -17.63 3.13 -17.57
C TRP A 457 -16.95 4.30 -16.88
N ILE A 458 -17.13 5.52 -17.42
CA ILE A 458 -16.41 6.72 -16.96
C ILE A 458 -17.42 7.80 -16.56
N ARG A 459 -17.15 8.50 -15.46
CA ARG A 459 -17.90 9.68 -15.04
C ARG A 459 -16.98 10.86 -14.80
N ILE A 460 -17.48 12.04 -15.12
CA ILE A 460 -16.85 13.33 -14.81
C ILE A 460 -17.79 14.10 -13.88
N SER A 461 -17.27 14.65 -12.79
CA SER A 461 -18.03 15.48 -11.85
C SER A 461 -18.27 16.90 -12.39
N LYS A 462 -19.28 17.58 -11.84
CA LYS A 462 -19.55 19.01 -12.10
C LYS A 462 -18.35 19.88 -11.74
N THR A 463 -17.75 19.66 -10.56
CA THR A 463 -16.56 20.38 -10.09
C THR A 463 -15.37 20.28 -11.04
N ALA A 464 -15.11 19.09 -11.59
CA ALA A 464 -14.02 18.90 -12.55
C ALA A 464 -14.27 19.65 -13.86
N ALA A 465 -15.50 19.57 -14.38
CA ALA A 465 -15.90 20.29 -15.58
C ALA A 465 -15.87 21.83 -15.39
N ASP A 466 -16.32 22.33 -14.24
CA ASP A 466 -16.30 23.76 -13.90
C ASP A 466 -14.87 24.32 -13.80
N LYS A 467 -13.90 23.47 -13.40
CA LYS A 467 -12.47 23.80 -13.41
C LYS A 467 -11.87 23.80 -14.82
N GLY A 468 -12.59 23.29 -15.82
CA GLY A 468 -12.18 23.25 -17.22
C GLY A 468 -11.76 21.87 -17.74
N PHE A 469 -11.97 20.80 -16.97
CA PHE A 469 -11.69 19.44 -17.45
C PHE A 469 -12.60 19.10 -18.65
N ASN A 470 -12.03 18.52 -19.70
CA ASN A 470 -12.68 18.23 -20.98
C ASN A 470 -12.08 16.95 -21.61
N LEU A 471 -12.59 16.54 -22.79
CA LEU A 471 -12.16 15.29 -23.44
C LEU A 471 -10.67 15.24 -23.82
N HIS A 472 -10.05 16.36 -24.18
CA HIS A 472 -8.63 16.42 -24.54
C HIS A 472 -7.72 15.96 -23.38
N HIS A 473 -8.12 16.27 -22.15
CA HIS A 473 -7.36 15.96 -20.95
C HIS A 473 -7.20 14.46 -20.68
N PHE A 474 -8.06 13.59 -21.23
CA PHE A 474 -7.80 12.15 -21.22
C PHE A 474 -6.51 11.83 -21.97
N GLY A 475 -6.29 12.46 -23.14
CA GLY A 475 -5.06 12.31 -23.91
C GLY A 475 -3.84 12.85 -23.17
N ASP A 476 -3.97 14.02 -22.52
CA ASP A 476 -2.88 14.64 -21.74
C ASP A 476 -2.42 13.72 -20.59
N ILE A 477 -3.38 13.13 -19.87
CA ILE A 477 -3.12 12.15 -18.81
C ILE A 477 -2.38 10.94 -19.37
N LEU A 478 -2.91 10.32 -20.41
CA LEU A 478 -2.36 9.09 -20.96
C LEU A 478 -0.97 9.28 -21.55
N TYR A 479 -0.74 10.37 -22.29
CA TYR A 479 0.56 10.74 -22.80
C TYR A 479 1.59 10.89 -21.68
N ALA A 480 1.30 11.73 -20.69
CA ALA A 480 2.23 12.04 -19.61
C ALA A 480 2.58 10.80 -18.77
N ARG A 481 1.58 9.95 -18.46
CA ARG A 481 1.75 8.81 -17.56
C ARG A 481 2.37 7.60 -18.23
N LEU A 482 2.02 7.30 -19.47
CA LEU A 482 2.66 6.21 -20.23
C LEU A 482 4.17 6.48 -20.39
N HIS A 483 4.55 7.72 -20.71
CA HIS A 483 5.97 8.10 -20.76
C HIS A 483 6.65 8.04 -19.38
N ALA A 484 5.99 8.53 -18.33
CA ALA A 484 6.58 8.57 -16.99
C ALA A 484 6.83 7.18 -16.39
N ASP A 485 5.89 6.26 -16.58
CA ASP A 485 5.92 4.94 -15.95
C ASP A 485 6.54 3.87 -16.86
N PHE A 486 6.39 4.01 -18.18
CA PHE A 486 6.81 3.01 -19.16
C PHE A 486 7.79 3.56 -20.22
N GLY A 487 8.42 4.71 -20.00
CA GLY A 487 9.37 5.32 -20.94
C GLY A 487 10.65 4.50 -21.24
N ALA A 488 10.86 3.38 -20.55
CA ALA A 488 11.88 2.40 -20.93
C ALA A 488 11.48 1.51 -22.12
N ILE A 489 10.19 1.48 -22.44
CA ILE A 489 9.53 0.60 -23.41
C ILE A 489 8.78 1.40 -24.46
N VAL A 490 8.07 2.44 -24.03
CA VAL A 490 7.29 3.34 -24.87
C VAL A 490 8.15 4.55 -25.23
N ASP A 491 8.41 4.74 -26.53
CA ASP A 491 9.17 5.88 -27.06
C ASP A 491 8.24 6.97 -27.61
N LYS A 492 7.05 6.60 -28.09
CA LYS A 492 6.03 7.54 -28.60
C LYS A 492 4.62 7.15 -28.19
N VAL A 493 3.77 8.15 -27.96
CA VAL A 493 2.35 7.98 -27.65
C VAL A 493 1.50 8.96 -28.46
N GLN A 494 0.46 8.43 -29.10
CA GLN A 494 -0.62 9.18 -29.76
C GLN A 494 -1.97 8.72 -29.18
N VAL A 495 -2.88 9.66 -28.91
CA VAL A 495 -4.20 9.38 -28.33
C VAL A 495 -5.31 9.97 -29.19
N LYS A 496 -6.33 9.17 -29.48
CA LYS A 496 -7.55 9.60 -30.17
C LYS A 496 -8.75 9.37 -29.24
N ILE A 497 -9.46 10.44 -28.93
CA ILE A 497 -10.71 10.42 -28.17
C ILE A 497 -11.86 10.52 -29.16
N ILE A 498 -12.69 9.48 -29.24
CA ILE A 498 -13.67 9.29 -30.30
C ILE A 498 -15.07 9.40 -29.72
N THR A 499 -15.83 10.39 -30.16
CA THR A 499 -17.25 10.57 -29.83
C THR A 499 -18.13 10.64 -31.09
N ASP A 500 -17.52 10.66 -32.28
CA ASP A 500 -18.20 10.51 -33.55
C ASP A 500 -18.84 9.09 -33.64
N PRO A 501 -20.15 8.98 -33.90
CA PRO A 501 -20.85 7.70 -33.87
C PRO A 501 -20.36 6.67 -34.90
N GLU A 502 -19.96 7.11 -36.11
CA GLU A 502 -19.53 6.20 -37.17
C GLU A 502 -18.12 5.66 -36.88
N LEU A 503 -17.20 6.55 -36.50
CA LEU A 503 -15.85 6.15 -36.09
C LEU A 503 -15.86 5.32 -34.82
N HIS A 504 -16.72 5.64 -33.85
CA HIS A 504 -16.87 4.86 -32.62
C HIS A 504 -17.26 3.42 -32.93
N ALA A 505 -18.28 3.21 -33.79
CA ALA A 505 -18.70 1.88 -34.19
C ALA A 505 -17.61 1.10 -34.95
N GLU A 506 -16.89 1.76 -35.87
CA GLU A 506 -15.79 1.15 -36.61
C GLU A 506 -14.66 0.67 -35.68
N TRP A 507 -14.21 1.55 -34.78
CA TRP A 507 -13.10 1.23 -33.90
C TRP A 507 -13.47 0.24 -32.80
N LEU A 508 -14.70 0.26 -32.31
CA LEU A 508 -15.20 -0.73 -31.35
C LEU A 508 -15.09 -2.15 -31.92
N GLU A 509 -15.46 -2.36 -33.19
CA GLU A 509 -15.36 -3.67 -33.83
C GLU A 509 -13.89 -4.12 -34.02
N LYS A 510 -12.99 -3.18 -34.37
CA LYS A 510 -11.54 -3.48 -34.43
C LYS A 510 -10.97 -3.85 -33.06
N ALA A 511 -11.37 -3.12 -32.01
CA ALA A 511 -10.99 -3.39 -30.64
C ALA A 511 -11.44 -4.80 -30.21
N ARG A 512 -12.70 -5.15 -30.47
CA ARG A 512 -13.25 -6.49 -30.16
C ARG A 512 -12.50 -7.61 -30.86
N ALA A 513 -12.15 -7.44 -32.13
CA ALA A 513 -11.34 -8.42 -32.86
C ALA A 513 -9.94 -8.60 -32.22
N ALA A 514 -9.31 -7.51 -31.77
CA ALA A 514 -8.03 -7.59 -31.07
C ALA A 514 -8.16 -8.25 -29.68
N TYR A 515 -9.22 -7.95 -28.93
CA TYR A 515 -9.48 -8.59 -27.64
C TYR A 515 -9.70 -10.08 -27.80
N GLU A 516 -10.43 -10.50 -28.83
CA GLU A 516 -10.66 -11.91 -29.10
C GLU A 516 -9.36 -12.65 -29.43
N PHE A 517 -8.51 -12.07 -30.28
CA PHE A 517 -7.18 -12.62 -30.55
C PHE A 517 -6.33 -12.76 -29.28
N ARG A 518 -6.34 -11.74 -28.41
CA ARG A 518 -5.62 -11.77 -27.12
C ARG A 518 -6.14 -12.90 -26.21
N ASN A 519 -7.44 -13.14 -26.17
CA ASN A 519 -8.04 -14.21 -25.37
C ASN A 519 -7.66 -15.60 -25.91
N GLN A 520 -7.68 -15.79 -27.24
CA GLN A 520 -7.36 -17.08 -27.87
C GLN A 520 -5.90 -17.49 -27.71
N ARG A 521 -4.98 -16.53 -27.55
CA ARG A 521 -3.54 -16.80 -27.41
C ARG A 521 -3.16 -17.66 -26.20
N LEU A 522 -4.06 -17.79 -25.22
CA LEU A 522 -3.88 -18.64 -24.05
C LEU A 522 -4.42 -20.06 -24.19
N ALA A 523 -5.16 -20.37 -25.25
CA ALA A 523 -5.90 -21.64 -25.35
C ALA A 523 -4.99 -22.88 -25.26
N ASP A 524 -3.72 -22.77 -25.69
CA ASP A 524 -2.76 -23.88 -25.69
C ASP A 524 -1.95 -24.01 -24.38
N LEU A 525 -2.09 -23.07 -23.44
CA LEU A 525 -1.34 -23.06 -22.18
C LEU A 525 -2.19 -23.60 -21.03
N THR A 526 -1.75 -24.68 -20.37
CA THR A 526 -2.49 -25.32 -19.27
C THR A 526 -1.84 -25.11 -17.91
N ASP A 527 -2.63 -25.25 -16.84
CA ASP A 527 -2.13 -25.12 -15.47
C ASP A 527 -1.12 -26.22 -15.10
N GLU A 528 -1.19 -27.38 -15.78
CA GLU A 528 -0.21 -28.48 -15.67
C GLU A 528 1.11 -28.18 -16.37
N ALA A 529 1.07 -27.44 -17.49
CA ALA A 529 2.25 -27.18 -18.31
C ALA A 529 3.19 -26.13 -17.70
N VAL A 530 2.72 -25.38 -16.71
CA VAL A 530 3.50 -24.34 -16.02
C VAL A 530 3.81 -24.73 -14.58
N ASP A 531 5.00 -24.35 -14.12
CA ASP A 531 5.46 -24.49 -12.73
C ASP A 531 5.20 -23.23 -11.89
N THR A 532 4.82 -22.14 -12.56
CA THR A 532 4.72 -20.79 -12.01
C THR A 532 3.38 -20.18 -12.37
N PHE A 533 2.63 -19.76 -11.36
CA PHE A 533 1.50 -18.84 -11.50
C PHE A 533 1.97 -17.41 -11.24
N TYR A 534 1.06 -16.44 -11.30
CA TYR A 534 1.36 -15.07 -10.90
C TYR A 534 0.33 -14.57 -9.90
N ASP A 535 0.76 -13.71 -8.99
CA ASP A 535 -0.18 -12.92 -8.21
C ASP A 535 -0.51 -11.59 -8.91
N CYS A 536 -1.55 -10.93 -8.41
CA CYS A 536 -1.85 -9.54 -8.73
C CYS A 536 -2.40 -8.85 -7.48
N THR A 537 -1.67 -7.87 -6.97
CA THR A 537 -2.03 -7.05 -5.79
C THR A 537 -2.49 -5.64 -6.17
N LEU A 538 -2.69 -5.40 -7.46
CA LEU A 538 -3.04 -4.10 -8.03
C LEU A 538 -4.35 -3.51 -7.45
N CYS A 539 -5.33 -4.35 -7.12
CA CYS A 539 -6.59 -3.91 -6.50
C CYS A 539 -6.50 -3.71 -4.98
N GLN A 540 -5.33 -3.86 -4.35
CA GLN A 540 -5.17 -3.60 -2.91
C GLN A 540 -5.30 -2.13 -2.54
N SER A 541 -5.33 -1.21 -3.52
CA SER A 541 -5.66 0.20 -3.28
C SER A 541 -7.04 0.40 -2.66
N PHE A 542 -8.00 -0.49 -2.94
CA PHE A 542 -9.38 -0.43 -2.38
C PHE A 542 -9.85 -1.75 -1.74
N ALA A 543 -9.14 -2.86 -1.93
CA ALA A 543 -9.39 -4.14 -1.26
C ALA A 543 -8.09 -4.67 -0.61
N PRO A 544 -7.66 -4.14 0.55
CA PRO A 544 -6.30 -4.30 1.08
C PRO A 544 -5.84 -5.74 1.34
N THR A 545 -6.79 -6.65 1.57
CA THR A 545 -6.53 -8.07 1.85
C THR A 545 -6.76 -8.97 0.63
N HIS A 546 -7.19 -8.41 -0.51
CA HIS A 546 -7.44 -9.17 -1.72
C HIS A 546 -6.14 -9.53 -2.44
N VAL A 547 -6.08 -10.74 -2.98
CA VAL A 547 -4.98 -11.22 -3.83
C VAL A 547 -5.59 -12.04 -4.96
N CYS A 548 -5.38 -11.62 -6.21
CA CYS A 548 -5.66 -12.48 -7.36
C CYS A 548 -4.50 -13.45 -7.56
N ILE A 549 -4.80 -14.74 -7.76
CA ILE A 549 -3.83 -15.72 -8.28
C ILE A 549 -4.25 -16.06 -9.70
N VAL A 550 -3.38 -15.77 -10.65
CA VAL A 550 -3.65 -15.89 -12.08
C VAL A 550 -2.87 -17.09 -12.62
N SER A 551 -3.61 -18.03 -13.22
CA SER A 551 -3.07 -19.20 -13.92
C SER A 551 -3.45 -19.17 -15.40
N PRO A 552 -2.79 -19.96 -16.26
CA PRO A 552 -3.18 -20.06 -17.68
C PRO A 552 -4.68 -20.32 -17.89
N GLN A 553 -5.29 -21.15 -17.04
CA GLN A 553 -6.69 -21.56 -17.14
C GLN A 553 -7.60 -20.83 -16.13
N ARG A 554 -7.09 -19.86 -15.37
CA ARG A 554 -7.86 -18.98 -14.49
C ARG A 554 -7.32 -17.56 -14.58
N LEU A 555 -7.88 -16.79 -15.53
CA LEU A 555 -7.57 -15.37 -15.67
C LEU A 555 -7.98 -14.56 -14.43
N GLY A 556 -7.41 -13.38 -14.27
CA GLY A 556 -7.79 -12.43 -13.24
C GLY A 556 -9.27 -12.08 -13.35
N LEU A 557 -9.94 -11.98 -12.20
CA LEU A 557 -11.40 -11.77 -12.14
C LEU A 557 -11.85 -10.49 -12.86
N CYS A 558 -10.96 -9.51 -13.03
CA CYS A 558 -11.27 -8.31 -13.80
C CYS A 558 -11.60 -8.62 -15.26
N GLY A 559 -11.02 -9.67 -15.85
CA GLY A 559 -11.10 -10.01 -17.27
C GLY A 559 -9.96 -9.43 -18.13
N ALA A 560 -9.23 -8.43 -17.64
CA ALA A 560 -8.17 -7.76 -18.41
C ALA A 560 -6.80 -8.43 -18.29
N TYR A 561 -6.51 -9.05 -17.14
CA TYR A 561 -5.21 -9.65 -16.87
C TYR A 561 -5.29 -11.16 -16.92
N ASN A 562 -4.48 -11.73 -17.79
CA ASN A 562 -4.29 -13.15 -17.94
C ASN A 562 -2.86 -13.53 -17.51
N TRP A 563 -2.52 -14.83 -17.58
CA TRP A 563 -1.21 -15.30 -17.11
C TRP A 563 -0.02 -14.69 -17.87
N LEU A 564 -0.15 -14.50 -19.19
CA LEU A 564 0.89 -13.87 -20.01
C LEU A 564 1.01 -12.38 -19.67
N ASP A 565 -0.09 -11.69 -19.40
CA ASP A 565 -0.08 -10.28 -19.02
C ASP A 565 0.63 -10.07 -17.68
N CYS A 566 0.36 -10.95 -16.70
CA CYS A 566 1.05 -10.90 -15.41
C CYS A 566 2.56 -11.16 -15.56
N LYS A 567 2.93 -12.10 -16.43
CA LYS A 567 4.34 -12.38 -16.76
C LYS A 567 5.01 -11.15 -17.40
N ALA A 568 4.37 -10.57 -18.41
CA ALA A 568 4.85 -9.36 -19.08
C ALA A 568 4.98 -8.20 -18.09
N SER A 569 3.98 -7.98 -17.24
CA SER A 569 4.01 -6.95 -16.18
C SER A 569 5.21 -7.10 -15.24
N TYR A 570 5.54 -8.33 -14.83
CA TYR A 570 6.74 -8.61 -14.03
C TYR A 570 8.04 -8.35 -14.80
N GLU A 571 8.11 -8.71 -16.08
CA GLU A 571 9.28 -8.45 -16.93
C GLU A 571 9.52 -6.94 -17.13
N ILE A 572 8.44 -6.16 -17.24
CA ILE A 572 8.48 -4.70 -17.33
C ILE A 572 8.93 -4.08 -16.00
N ASN A 573 8.33 -4.51 -14.90
CA ASN A 573 8.61 -4.00 -13.56
C ASN A 573 8.68 -5.15 -12.54
N PRO A 574 9.88 -5.66 -12.21
CA PRO A 574 10.05 -6.74 -11.24
C PRO A 574 9.60 -6.38 -9.81
N THR A 575 9.46 -5.10 -9.51
CA THR A 575 8.93 -4.60 -8.22
C THR A 575 7.46 -4.20 -8.29
N GLY A 576 6.80 -4.49 -9.42
CA GLY A 576 5.41 -4.19 -9.67
C GLY A 576 4.43 -5.12 -8.95
N PRO A 577 3.11 -4.92 -9.19
CA PRO A 577 2.04 -5.63 -8.47
C PRO A 577 1.84 -7.08 -8.89
N ASN A 578 2.59 -7.55 -9.89
CA ASN A 578 2.54 -8.93 -10.37
C ASN A 578 3.86 -9.62 -10.05
N GLN A 579 3.81 -10.62 -9.20
CA GLN A 579 4.96 -11.39 -8.77
C GLN A 579 4.79 -12.87 -9.16
N PRO A 580 5.88 -13.55 -9.53
CA PRO A 580 5.83 -14.98 -9.82
C PRO A 580 5.51 -15.77 -8.55
N VAL A 581 4.60 -16.73 -8.68
CA VAL A 581 4.18 -17.66 -7.63
C VAL A 581 4.59 -19.07 -8.05
N PRO A 582 5.77 -19.55 -7.63
CA PRO A 582 6.14 -20.94 -7.83
C PRO A 582 5.08 -21.84 -7.18
N LYS A 583 4.48 -22.79 -7.92
CA LYS A 583 3.40 -23.64 -7.39
C LYS A 583 3.83 -24.40 -6.12
N GLY A 584 5.07 -24.85 -6.09
CA GLY A 584 5.58 -25.71 -5.01
C GLY A 584 4.89 -27.09 -5.03
N GLU A 585 4.75 -27.71 -3.85
CA GLU A 585 4.03 -28.98 -3.72
C GLU A 585 2.53 -28.80 -3.97
N CYS A 586 1.96 -29.70 -4.76
CA CYS A 586 0.52 -29.83 -4.98
C CYS A 586 -0.08 -30.67 -3.84
N ILE A 587 -0.81 -30.02 -2.94
CA ILE A 587 -1.46 -30.66 -1.78
C ILE A 587 -2.72 -31.41 -2.22
N ASP A 588 -3.51 -30.79 -3.11
CA ASP A 588 -4.74 -31.38 -3.66
C ASP A 588 -4.87 -31.00 -5.14
N PRO A 589 -4.73 -31.94 -6.08
CA PRO A 589 -4.83 -31.67 -7.51
C PRO A 589 -6.28 -31.47 -8.00
N VAL A 590 -7.28 -31.90 -7.23
CA VAL A 590 -8.70 -31.75 -7.57
C VAL A 590 -9.17 -30.34 -7.25
N LYS A 591 -8.90 -29.88 -6.02
CA LYS A 591 -9.26 -28.51 -5.57
C LYS A 591 -8.25 -27.45 -6.01
N GLY A 592 -7.03 -27.89 -6.35
CA GLY A 592 -5.94 -27.01 -6.75
C GLY A 592 -5.30 -26.31 -5.56
N TYR A 593 -5.03 -27.03 -4.47
CA TYR A 593 -4.23 -26.51 -3.37
C TYR A 593 -2.75 -26.70 -3.67
N PHE A 594 -2.03 -25.59 -3.62
CA PHE A 594 -0.60 -25.54 -3.85
C PHE A 594 0.08 -24.79 -2.71
N THR A 595 1.17 -25.35 -2.18
CA THR A 595 1.91 -24.73 -1.06
C THR A 595 2.39 -23.31 -1.39
N GLY A 596 2.79 -23.03 -2.63
CA GLY A 596 3.20 -21.69 -3.06
C GLY A 596 2.05 -20.71 -3.16
N VAL A 597 0.88 -21.17 -3.60
CA VAL A 597 -0.35 -20.37 -3.64
C VAL A 597 -0.79 -19.98 -2.23
N ASN A 598 -0.86 -20.94 -1.30
CA ASN A 598 -1.26 -20.67 0.10
C ASN A 598 -0.27 -19.72 0.78
N LYS A 599 1.04 -19.92 0.62
CA LYS A 599 2.07 -19.00 1.16
C LYS A 599 1.91 -17.58 0.62
N THR A 600 1.62 -17.45 -0.67
CA THR A 600 1.42 -16.14 -1.31
C THR A 600 0.14 -15.47 -0.82
N ALA A 601 -0.95 -16.23 -0.70
CA ALA A 601 -2.20 -15.75 -0.15
C ALA A 601 -2.00 -15.20 1.28
N VAL A 602 -1.39 -15.99 2.18
CA VAL A 602 -1.08 -15.56 3.57
C VAL A 602 -0.23 -14.29 3.58
N LYS A 603 0.84 -14.25 2.79
CA LYS A 603 1.77 -13.12 2.75
C LYS A 603 1.07 -11.84 2.28
N ASN A 604 0.38 -11.91 1.14
CA ASN A 604 -0.13 -10.72 0.47
C ASN A 604 -1.51 -10.30 1.00
N SER A 605 -2.27 -11.20 1.64
CA SER A 605 -3.54 -10.87 2.31
C SER A 605 -3.35 -10.40 3.76
N GLN A 606 -2.10 -10.26 4.24
CA GLN A 606 -1.80 -9.91 5.62
C GLN A 606 -2.29 -10.96 6.64
N GLY A 607 -2.31 -12.24 6.24
CA GLY A 607 -2.70 -13.37 7.07
C GLY A 607 -4.21 -13.60 7.20
N THR A 608 -5.05 -12.82 6.52
CA THR A 608 -6.51 -13.03 6.54
C THR A 608 -6.97 -14.25 5.73
N VAL A 609 -6.19 -14.67 4.74
CA VAL A 609 -6.46 -15.80 3.85
C VAL A 609 -5.37 -16.83 4.09
N GLN A 610 -5.77 -18.01 4.60
CA GLN A 610 -4.83 -19.08 4.93
C GLN A 610 -4.57 -19.99 3.73
N GLU A 611 -5.62 -20.30 2.98
CA GLU A 611 -5.58 -21.24 1.86
C GLU A 611 -6.49 -20.77 0.73
N VAL A 612 -6.15 -21.13 -0.50
CA VAL A 612 -6.96 -20.80 -1.68
C VAL A 612 -7.13 -22.05 -2.54
N ALA A 613 -8.37 -22.47 -2.74
CA ALA A 613 -8.71 -23.49 -3.73
C ALA A 613 -8.79 -22.84 -5.12
N MET A 614 -7.93 -23.27 -6.03
CA MET A 614 -7.93 -22.75 -7.41
C MET A 614 -9.14 -23.22 -8.22
N TYR A 615 -9.77 -24.32 -7.85
CA TYR A 615 -10.81 -24.96 -8.68
C TYR A 615 -12.13 -25.26 -7.95
N SER A 616 -12.34 -24.70 -6.75
CA SER A 616 -13.60 -24.80 -6.00
C SER A 616 -14.16 -23.43 -5.63
N ILE A 617 -15.49 -23.30 -5.68
CA ILE A 617 -16.27 -22.18 -5.11
C ILE A 617 -16.74 -22.50 -3.69
N MET A 618 -16.90 -23.78 -3.35
CA MET A 618 -17.51 -24.22 -2.08
C MET A 618 -16.53 -24.23 -0.91
N GLU A 619 -15.22 -24.28 -1.19
CA GLU A 619 -14.20 -24.36 -0.15
C GLU A 619 -13.05 -23.40 -0.45
N ASN A 620 -12.73 -22.56 0.54
CA ASN A 620 -11.64 -21.58 0.48
C ASN A 620 -11.49 -20.89 -0.89
N PRO A 621 -12.59 -20.33 -1.47
CA PRO A 621 -12.52 -19.69 -2.77
C PRO A 621 -11.54 -18.51 -2.71
N MET A 622 -10.95 -18.18 -3.86
CA MET A 622 -10.17 -16.94 -3.98
C MET A 622 -11.07 -15.74 -3.64
N THR A 623 -10.52 -14.79 -2.89
CA THR A 623 -11.23 -13.56 -2.56
C THR A 623 -11.52 -12.75 -3.80
N ALA A 624 -12.46 -11.81 -3.74
CA ALA A 624 -12.73 -10.88 -4.82
C ALA A 624 -12.62 -9.41 -4.35
N CYS A 625 -12.09 -8.54 -5.22
CA CYS A 625 -11.96 -7.11 -4.89
C CYS A 625 -13.27 -6.34 -5.16
N GLY A 626 -13.72 -6.32 -6.41
CA GLY A 626 -14.91 -5.55 -6.83
C GLY A 626 -14.99 -5.29 -8.33
N CYS A 627 -13.89 -5.51 -9.06
CA CYS A 627 -13.82 -5.28 -10.50
C CYS A 627 -14.22 -6.50 -11.36
N PHE A 628 -14.83 -7.54 -10.79
CA PHE A 628 -15.26 -8.74 -11.52
C PHE A 628 -16.34 -8.47 -12.59
N GLU A 629 -16.20 -9.08 -13.77
CA GLU A 629 -17.19 -8.96 -14.85
C GLU A 629 -18.47 -9.73 -14.53
N CYS A 630 -18.33 -10.89 -13.87
CA CYS A 630 -19.44 -11.77 -13.49
C CYS A 630 -19.33 -12.17 -12.03
N ILE A 631 -20.48 -12.47 -11.41
CA ILE A 631 -20.56 -13.14 -10.11
C ILE A 631 -21.14 -14.53 -10.32
N VAL A 632 -20.47 -15.54 -9.78
CA VAL A 632 -20.98 -16.90 -9.67
C VAL A 632 -21.45 -17.11 -8.24
N MET A 633 -22.68 -17.61 -8.07
CA MET A 633 -23.27 -17.86 -6.75
C MET A 633 -23.96 -19.22 -6.71
N TYR A 634 -23.71 -19.96 -5.65
CA TYR A 634 -24.36 -21.23 -5.35
C TYR A 634 -25.84 -21.04 -4.97
N ILE A 635 -26.71 -21.87 -5.56
CA ILE A 635 -28.15 -21.95 -5.30
C ILE A 635 -28.44 -23.33 -4.71
N PRO A 636 -28.61 -23.43 -3.38
CA PRO A 636 -28.80 -24.71 -2.68
C PRO A 636 -29.96 -25.54 -3.22
N GLU A 637 -31.10 -24.91 -3.50
CA GLU A 637 -32.32 -25.59 -3.96
C GLU A 637 -32.17 -26.23 -5.33
N ALA A 638 -31.21 -25.76 -6.14
CA ALA A 638 -30.89 -26.29 -7.46
C ALA A 638 -29.62 -27.16 -7.47
N GLU A 639 -28.90 -27.25 -6.34
CA GLU A 639 -27.58 -27.90 -6.23
C GLU A 639 -26.62 -27.47 -7.35
N GLY A 640 -26.69 -26.21 -7.73
CA GLY A 640 -26.00 -25.62 -8.88
C GLY A 640 -25.62 -24.17 -8.63
N VAL A 641 -25.05 -23.52 -9.63
CA VAL A 641 -24.62 -22.12 -9.55
C VAL A 641 -25.34 -21.26 -10.58
N MET A 642 -25.62 -20.02 -10.21
CA MET A 642 -26.04 -18.98 -11.14
C MET A 642 -24.85 -18.10 -11.52
N VAL A 643 -24.88 -17.53 -12.73
CA VAL A 643 -23.86 -16.60 -13.23
C VAL A 643 -24.53 -15.31 -13.71
N VAL A 644 -24.25 -14.20 -13.03
CA VAL A 644 -24.80 -12.88 -13.37
C VAL A 644 -23.70 -11.94 -13.86
N SER A 645 -23.95 -11.26 -14.99
CA SER A 645 -23.03 -10.26 -15.56
C SER A 645 -23.25 -8.88 -14.94
N ARG A 646 -22.20 -8.07 -14.85
CA ARG A 646 -22.29 -6.64 -14.48
C ARG A 646 -23.23 -5.86 -15.39
N GLU A 647 -23.32 -6.24 -16.66
CA GLU A 647 -24.14 -5.56 -17.66
C GLU A 647 -25.63 -5.92 -17.55
N ASP A 648 -25.98 -6.90 -16.72
CA ASP A 648 -27.36 -7.32 -16.51
C ASP A 648 -27.99 -6.62 -15.28
N PRO A 649 -28.94 -5.69 -15.48
CA PRO A 649 -29.60 -4.99 -14.38
C PRO A 649 -30.75 -5.79 -13.76
N SER A 650 -31.01 -7.00 -14.24
CA SER A 650 -32.20 -7.78 -13.89
C SER A 650 -32.09 -8.40 -12.49
N MET A 651 -33.23 -8.84 -11.97
CA MET A 651 -33.27 -9.62 -10.74
C MET A 651 -32.83 -11.05 -11.03
N THR A 652 -32.01 -11.62 -10.17
CA THR A 652 -31.60 -13.04 -10.26
C THR A 652 -32.53 -13.91 -9.39
N PRO A 653 -32.53 -15.25 -9.60
CA PRO A 653 -33.27 -16.18 -8.74
C PRO A 653 -32.94 -16.05 -7.25
N ALA A 654 -31.74 -15.57 -6.90
CA ALA A 654 -31.35 -15.31 -5.51
C ALA A 654 -32.03 -14.07 -4.87
N GLY A 655 -32.95 -13.40 -5.58
CA GLY A 655 -33.65 -12.21 -5.10
C GLY A 655 -32.76 -10.97 -4.97
N MET A 656 -31.60 -10.97 -5.65
CA MET A 656 -30.61 -9.90 -5.64
C MET A 656 -30.17 -9.52 -7.05
N THR A 657 -29.90 -8.24 -7.26
CA THR A 657 -29.26 -7.74 -8.49
C THR A 657 -27.74 -7.94 -8.44
N PHE A 658 -27.05 -7.80 -9.58
CA PHE A 658 -25.58 -7.79 -9.61
C PHE A 658 -24.98 -6.82 -8.58
N SER A 659 -25.49 -5.59 -8.50
CA SER A 659 -24.96 -4.55 -7.60
C SER A 659 -25.07 -4.95 -6.12
N THR A 660 -26.15 -5.63 -5.74
CA THR A 660 -26.35 -6.14 -4.37
C THR A 660 -25.36 -7.26 -4.08
N LEU A 661 -25.22 -8.21 -5.00
CA LEU A 661 -24.30 -9.33 -4.88
C LEU A 661 -22.83 -8.89 -4.85
N ALA A 662 -22.48 -7.85 -5.61
CA ALA A 662 -21.13 -7.30 -5.64
C ALA A 662 -20.69 -6.79 -4.26
N GLY A 663 -21.62 -6.21 -3.49
CA GLY A 663 -21.37 -5.80 -2.10
C GLY A 663 -21.12 -6.96 -1.14
N MET A 664 -21.63 -8.15 -1.44
CA MET A 664 -21.39 -9.37 -0.64
C MET A 664 -20.13 -10.13 -1.08
N ALA A 665 -19.80 -10.09 -2.38
CA ALA A 665 -18.68 -10.83 -2.95
C ALA A 665 -17.34 -10.07 -2.86
N GLY A 666 -17.37 -8.73 -2.88
CA GLY A 666 -16.19 -7.88 -2.92
C GLY A 666 -15.49 -7.68 -1.56
N GLY A 667 -14.47 -6.81 -1.55
CA GLY A 667 -13.80 -6.37 -0.33
C GLY A 667 -12.68 -7.28 0.19
N GLY A 668 -12.29 -8.33 -0.55
CA GLY A 668 -11.20 -9.22 -0.15
C GLY A 668 -11.60 -10.29 0.86
N LEU A 669 -12.89 -10.64 0.93
CA LEU A 669 -13.42 -11.71 1.78
C LEU A 669 -13.41 -13.06 1.05
N GLN A 670 -13.20 -14.15 1.79
CA GLN A 670 -13.46 -15.51 1.30
C GLN A 670 -14.91 -15.88 1.61
N THR A 671 -15.73 -15.98 0.58
CA THR A 671 -17.17 -16.27 0.72
C THR A 671 -17.49 -17.60 0.04
N PRO A 672 -17.43 -18.74 0.76
CA PRO A 672 -17.84 -20.03 0.22
C PRO A 672 -19.21 -19.97 -0.47
N GLY A 673 -19.27 -20.46 -1.70
CA GLY A 673 -20.47 -20.40 -2.54
C GLY A 673 -20.64 -19.11 -3.34
N VAL A 674 -19.76 -18.10 -3.20
CA VAL A 674 -19.80 -16.87 -4.01
C VAL A 674 -18.41 -16.52 -4.52
N MET A 675 -18.27 -16.27 -5.82
CA MET A 675 -17.00 -15.84 -6.41
C MET A 675 -17.20 -14.78 -7.51
N GLY A 676 -16.31 -13.79 -7.54
CA GLY A 676 -16.17 -12.89 -8.68
C GLY A 676 -15.24 -13.49 -9.74
N VAL A 677 -15.63 -13.42 -11.01
CA VAL A 677 -14.86 -13.99 -12.13
C VAL A 677 -14.87 -13.08 -13.36
N GLY A 678 -13.85 -13.22 -14.20
CA GLY A 678 -13.87 -12.69 -15.57
C GLY A 678 -14.70 -13.62 -16.45
N LYS A 679 -15.38 -13.09 -17.47
CA LYS A 679 -16.34 -13.86 -18.27
C LYS A 679 -15.70 -15.06 -18.99
N PHE A 680 -14.45 -14.92 -19.45
CA PHE A 680 -13.70 -16.00 -20.08
C PHE A 680 -13.26 -17.13 -19.12
N TYR A 681 -13.39 -16.96 -17.81
CA TYR A 681 -13.13 -18.07 -16.90
C TYR A 681 -14.23 -19.13 -17.01
N LEU A 682 -15.45 -18.73 -17.39
CA LEU A 682 -16.58 -19.64 -17.61
C LEU A 682 -16.28 -20.67 -18.71
N THR A 683 -15.41 -20.33 -19.67
CA THR A 683 -15.05 -21.23 -20.78
C THR A 683 -13.91 -22.18 -20.41
N SER A 684 -13.26 -21.97 -19.28
CA SER A 684 -12.12 -22.77 -18.84
C SER A 684 -12.51 -24.21 -18.49
N PRO A 685 -11.69 -25.21 -18.83
CA PRO A 685 -11.82 -26.57 -18.28
C PRO A 685 -11.65 -26.64 -16.76
N ARG A 686 -11.05 -25.60 -16.14
CA ARG A 686 -10.83 -25.49 -14.70
C ARG A 686 -11.92 -24.71 -13.97
N PHE A 687 -12.92 -24.18 -14.69
CA PHE A 687 -14.04 -23.47 -14.10
C PHE A 687 -14.74 -24.34 -13.06
N ILE A 688 -14.58 -24.03 -11.77
CA ILE A 688 -15.13 -24.79 -10.62
C ILE A 688 -15.07 -26.31 -10.79
N SER A 689 -13.98 -26.82 -11.38
CA SER A 689 -13.90 -28.21 -11.80
C SER A 689 -13.98 -29.20 -10.64
N ALA A 690 -13.59 -28.77 -9.43
CA ALA A 690 -13.74 -29.57 -8.21
C ALA A 690 -15.20 -29.78 -7.81
N ASP A 691 -16.09 -28.85 -8.19
CA ASP A 691 -17.50 -28.85 -7.78
C ASP A 691 -18.45 -29.36 -8.88
N GLY A 692 -17.91 -29.80 -10.02
CA GLY A 692 -18.68 -30.36 -11.15
C GLY A 692 -18.65 -29.54 -12.43
N GLY A 693 -17.88 -28.45 -12.45
CA GLY A 693 -17.61 -27.71 -13.68
C GLY A 693 -18.81 -26.93 -14.22
N PHE A 694 -18.78 -26.65 -15.52
CA PHE A 694 -19.80 -25.85 -16.19
C PHE A 694 -21.20 -26.49 -16.17
N LYS A 695 -21.30 -27.82 -16.00
CA LYS A 695 -22.59 -28.53 -15.83
C LYS A 695 -23.35 -28.13 -14.56
N ARG A 696 -22.69 -27.47 -13.59
CA ARG A 696 -23.35 -26.89 -12.42
C ARG A 696 -24.05 -25.57 -12.71
N VAL A 697 -23.78 -24.91 -13.84
CA VAL A 697 -24.45 -23.64 -14.15
C VAL A 697 -25.92 -23.93 -14.46
N VAL A 698 -26.84 -23.36 -13.68
CA VAL A 698 -28.30 -23.58 -13.80
C VAL A 698 -29.05 -22.34 -14.26
N TRP A 699 -28.45 -21.17 -14.06
CA TRP A 699 -28.99 -19.88 -14.50
C TRP A 699 -27.86 -18.97 -14.96
N MET A 700 -28.06 -18.24 -16.07
CA MET A 700 -27.07 -17.31 -16.60
C MET A 700 -27.75 -16.11 -17.25
N SER A 701 -27.24 -14.89 -17.02
CA SER A 701 -27.69 -13.69 -17.73
C SER A 701 -27.75 -13.93 -19.25
N SER A 702 -28.88 -13.61 -19.89
CA SER A 702 -29.04 -13.84 -21.34
C SER A 702 -27.99 -13.11 -22.17
N PHE A 703 -27.54 -11.95 -21.69
CA PHE A 703 -26.44 -11.20 -22.28
C PHE A 703 -25.16 -12.05 -22.44
N LEU A 704 -24.82 -12.89 -21.45
CA LEU A 704 -23.65 -13.77 -21.55
C LEU A 704 -23.87 -14.87 -22.59
N LYS A 705 -25.07 -15.46 -22.64
CA LYS A 705 -25.42 -16.46 -23.65
C LYS A 705 -25.31 -15.93 -25.07
N GLU A 706 -25.67 -14.66 -25.28
CA GLU A 706 -25.63 -14.01 -26.59
C GLU A 706 -24.23 -13.51 -26.95
N SER A 707 -23.54 -12.86 -26.01
CA SER A 707 -22.22 -12.28 -26.24
C SER A 707 -21.08 -13.30 -26.29
N MET A 708 -21.27 -14.50 -25.73
CA MET A 708 -20.30 -15.60 -25.72
C MET A 708 -20.87 -16.88 -26.36
N ALA A 709 -21.77 -16.73 -27.34
CA ALA A 709 -22.53 -17.86 -27.88
C ALA A 709 -21.66 -18.99 -28.44
N GLU A 710 -20.61 -18.65 -29.21
CA GLU A 710 -19.73 -19.64 -29.83
C GLU A 710 -18.82 -20.31 -28.79
N GLU A 711 -18.30 -19.54 -27.83
CA GLU A 711 -17.43 -20.04 -26.77
C GLU A 711 -18.19 -20.96 -25.81
N LEU A 712 -19.40 -20.57 -25.41
CA LEU A 712 -20.26 -21.38 -24.55
C LEU A 712 -20.77 -22.64 -25.27
N LYS A 713 -21.01 -22.56 -26.57
CA LYS A 713 -21.32 -23.75 -27.38
C LYS A 713 -20.14 -24.74 -27.40
N ALA A 714 -18.91 -24.26 -27.58
CA ALA A 714 -17.72 -25.11 -27.49
C ALA A 714 -17.56 -25.75 -26.10
N VAL A 715 -17.93 -25.03 -25.03
CA VAL A 715 -18.00 -25.59 -23.67
C VAL A 715 -19.05 -26.71 -23.59
N ALA A 716 -20.28 -26.48 -24.07
CA ALA A 716 -21.35 -27.47 -24.06
C ALA A 716 -20.96 -28.76 -24.83
N GLU A 717 -20.30 -28.61 -25.98
CA GLU A 717 -19.73 -29.72 -26.74
C GLU A 717 -18.66 -30.48 -25.95
N ARG A 718 -17.74 -29.77 -25.28
CA ARG A 718 -16.70 -30.35 -24.42
C ARG A 718 -17.28 -31.14 -23.24
N GLU A 719 -18.32 -30.61 -22.60
CA GLU A 719 -18.99 -31.26 -21.46
C GLU A 719 -19.85 -32.47 -21.87
N GLY A 720 -20.01 -32.72 -23.19
CA GLY A 720 -20.78 -33.83 -23.74
C GLY A 720 -22.30 -33.62 -23.72
N VAL A 721 -22.75 -32.36 -23.56
CA VAL A 721 -24.18 -31.98 -23.55
C VAL A 721 -24.36 -30.78 -24.49
N PRO A 722 -24.46 -31.00 -25.82
CA PRO A 722 -24.44 -29.91 -26.80
C PRO A 722 -25.57 -28.88 -26.66
N ASP A 723 -26.71 -29.29 -26.08
CA ASP A 723 -27.86 -28.42 -25.80
C ASP A 723 -27.84 -27.82 -24.38
N LEU A 724 -26.71 -27.91 -23.66
CA LEU A 724 -26.60 -27.43 -22.27
C LEU A 724 -26.97 -25.96 -22.13
N ILE A 725 -26.53 -25.09 -23.04
CA ILE A 725 -26.78 -23.64 -22.95
C ILE A 725 -28.28 -23.31 -23.03
N ASP A 726 -29.04 -24.09 -23.81
CA ASP A 726 -30.49 -23.96 -23.93
C ASP A 726 -31.23 -24.47 -22.67
N ARG A 727 -30.60 -25.40 -21.92
CA ARG A 727 -31.15 -25.92 -20.66
C ARG A 727 -30.85 -25.02 -19.46
N ILE A 728 -29.85 -24.15 -19.55
CA ILE A 728 -29.56 -23.15 -18.52
C ILE A 728 -30.67 -22.09 -18.55
N ALA A 729 -31.24 -21.73 -17.40
CA ALA A 729 -32.26 -20.68 -17.32
C ALA A 729 -31.65 -19.27 -17.52
N ASP A 730 -32.49 -18.27 -17.78
CA ASP A 730 -32.11 -16.85 -17.83
C ASP A 730 -33.26 -15.96 -17.36
N GLU A 731 -33.01 -14.65 -17.25
CA GLU A 731 -33.96 -13.67 -16.72
C GLU A 731 -35.25 -13.53 -17.56
N ARG A 732 -35.26 -14.05 -18.82
CA ARG A 732 -36.42 -13.97 -19.72
C ARG A 732 -37.49 -14.98 -19.35
N ARG A 733 -37.12 -16.03 -18.62
CA ARG A 733 -38.00 -17.17 -18.28
C ARG A 733 -38.10 -17.44 -16.78
N VAL A 734 -37.01 -17.21 -16.04
CA VAL A 734 -36.88 -17.60 -14.64
C VAL A 734 -36.27 -16.45 -13.84
N THR A 735 -37.02 -15.97 -12.83
CA THR A 735 -36.61 -14.87 -11.95
C THR A 735 -36.63 -15.23 -10.47
N THR A 736 -37.14 -16.40 -10.12
CA THR A 736 -37.23 -16.90 -8.74
C THR A 736 -36.65 -18.31 -8.61
N VAL A 737 -36.30 -18.71 -7.39
CA VAL A 737 -35.79 -20.07 -7.12
C VAL A 737 -36.81 -21.15 -7.44
N ASP A 738 -38.09 -20.95 -7.11
CA ASP A 738 -39.15 -21.93 -7.39
C ASP A 738 -39.30 -22.17 -8.90
N GLU A 739 -39.34 -21.09 -9.70
CA GLU A 739 -39.33 -21.18 -11.17
C GLU A 739 -38.08 -21.87 -11.71
N LEU A 740 -36.93 -21.68 -11.06
CA LEU A 740 -35.68 -22.32 -11.45
C LEU A 740 -35.73 -23.83 -11.24
N VAL A 741 -36.22 -24.29 -10.08
CA VAL A 741 -36.35 -25.73 -9.81
C VAL A 741 -37.28 -26.39 -10.83
N ASP A 742 -38.45 -25.80 -11.07
CA ASP A 742 -39.42 -26.30 -12.05
C ASP A 742 -38.82 -26.35 -13.47
N TRP A 743 -38.09 -25.30 -13.87
CA TRP A 743 -37.40 -25.24 -15.17
C TRP A 743 -36.39 -26.38 -15.34
N LEU A 744 -35.56 -26.63 -14.31
CA LEU A 744 -34.50 -27.65 -14.36
C LEU A 744 -35.08 -29.06 -14.52
N GLU A 745 -36.21 -29.36 -13.87
CA GLU A 745 -36.93 -30.61 -14.04
C GLU A 745 -37.52 -30.76 -15.45
N GLU A 746 -38.15 -29.71 -15.98
CA GLU A 746 -38.76 -29.71 -17.31
C GLU A 746 -37.72 -29.99 -18.41
N VAL A 747 -36.59 -29.29 -18.35
CA VAL A 747 -35.52 -29.41 -19.36
C VAL A 747 -34.54 -30.56 -19.08
N LYS A 748 -34.74 -31.29 -17.97
CA LYS A 748 -33.85 -32.37 -17.50
C LYS A 748 -32.40 -31.92 -17.48
N HIS A 749 -32.14 -30.86 -16.71
CA HIS A 749 -30.80 -30.31 -16.58
C HIS A 749 -29.84 -31.34 -15.94
N PRO A 750 -28.59 -31.48 -16.41
CA PRO A 750 -27.66 -32.50 -15.90
C PRO A 750 -27.36 -32.38 -14.39
N VAL A 751 -27.55 -31.19 -13.80
CA VAL A 751 -27.36 -30.96 -12.36
C VAL A 751 -28.17 -31.92 -11.48
N LEU A 752 -29.35 -32.36 -11.95
CA LEU A 752 -30.26 -33.26 -11.23
C LEU A 752 -29.64 -34.63 -10.95
N GLU A 753 -28.60 -35.01 -11.71
CA GLU A 753 -27.90 -36.30 -11.58
C GLU A 753 -26.54 -36.18 -10.88
N MET A 754 -26.10 -34.96 -10.52
CA MET A 754 -24.74 -34.70 -10.02
C MET A 754 -24.61 -34.78 -8.49
N GLY A 755 -25.71 -34.91 -7.76
CA GLY A 755 -25.72 -34.93 -6.30
C GLY A 755 -25.34 -33.58 -5.68
N VAL A 756 -25.20 -33.57 -4.35
CA VAL A 756 -25.04 -32.34 -3.54
C VAL A 756 -23.67 -31.69 -3.78
N MET A 757 -23.63 -30.36 -3.90
CA MET A 757 -22.39 -29.59 -3.86
C MET A 757 -21.89 -29.48 -2.41
N GLN A 758 -21.08 -30.45 -1.97
CA GLN A 758 -20.53 -30.44 -0.61
C GLN A 758 -19.29 -29.53 -0.50
N ALA A 759 -19.33 -28.57 0.43
CA ALA A 759 -18.11 -28.04 1.02
C ALA A 759 -17.53 -29.12 1.94
N ALA A 760 -16.24 -29.45 1.84
CA ALA A 760 -15.61 -30.22 2.91
C ALA A 760 -15.39 -29.24 4.08
N SER A 761 -16.45 -28.98 4.85
CA SER A 761 -16.29 -28.33 6.15
C SER A 761 -15.55 -29.33 7.05
N GLY A 762 -14.24 -29.24 7.05
CA GLY A 762 -13.44 -29.66 8.19
C GLY A 762 -13.78 -28.78 9.38
N ALA A 763 -14.91 -29.06 10.04
CA ALA A 763 -14.88 -28.96 11.49
C ALA A 763 -13.83 -29.99 11.92
N PRO A 764 -12.76 -29.63 12.65
CA PRO A 764 -11.95 -30.65 13.27
C PRO A 764 -12.92 -31.52 14.07
N GLU A 765 -12.94 -32.83 13.80
CA GLU A 765 -13.43 -33.79 14.77
C GLU A 765 -12.66 -33.49 16.05
N VAL A 766 -13.32 -32.83 16.98
CA VAL A 766 -12.95 -32.91 18.38
C VAL A 766 -13.19 -34.37 18.72
N ALA A 767 -12.18 -35.20 18.52
CA ALA A 767 -12.08 -36.43 19.28
C ALA A 767 -12.27 -36.01 20.75
N GLU A 768 -13.36 -36.46 21.37
CA GLU A 768 -13.55 -36.34 22.81
C GLU A 768 -12.27 -36.89 23.47
N ALA A 769 -11.40 -35.99 23.91
CA ALA A 769 -10.33 -36.35 24.79
C ALA A 769 -10.99 -36.92 26.05
N PRO A 770 -10.64 -38.14 26.49
CA PRO A 770 -11.16 -38.66 27.75
C PRO A 770 -10.79 -37.68 28.87
N PRO A 771 -11.66 -37.51 29.89
CA PRO A 771 -11.43 -36.53 30.95
C PRO A 771 -10.07 -36.77 31.60
N PRO A 772 -9.33 -35.70 31.96
CA PRO A 772 -8.00 -35.84 32.52
C PRO A 772 -8.06 -36.69 33.80
N ALA A 773 -7.44 -37.87 33.75
CA ALA A 773 -7.16 -38.65 34.93
C ALA A 773 -6.16 -37.87 35.78
N VAL A 774 -6.56 -37.56 37.01
CA VAL A 774 -5.68 -37.03 38.04
C VAL A 774 -4.73 -38.16 38.44
N GLU A 775 -3.55 -38.21 37.85
CA GLU A 775 -2.43 -39.02 38.34
C GLU A 775 -1.37 -38.13 38.97
N LYS A 776 -0.95 -38.55 40.18
CA LYS A 776 0.10 -37.93 40.97
C LYS A 776 1.44 -38.00 40.23
N PRO A 777 2.34 -37.03 40.45
CA PRO A 777 3.66 -37.06 39.83
C PRO A 777 4.48 -38.25 40.38
N GLU A 778 4.86 -39.17 39.48
CA GLU A 778 5.94 -40.14 39.71
C GLU A 778 7.29 -39.54 39.30
N ALA A 779 8.32 -39.93 40.05
CA ALA A 779 9.69 -39.43 39.94
C ALA A 779 10.37 -39.86 38.62
N PRO A 780 11.30 -39.06 38.08
CA PRO A 780 12.04 -39.43 36.87
C PRO A 780 12.99 -40.62 37.13
N PRO A 781 13.14 -41.55 36.17
CA PRO A 781 14.10 -42.65 36.27
C PRO A 781 15.54 -42.18 36.00
N GLU A 782 16.47 -42.79 36.74
CA GLU A 782 17.92 -42.68 36.60
C GLU A 782 18.39 -43.12 35.21
N VAL A 783 19.34 -42.38 34.63
CA VAL A 783 20.14 -42.81 33.48
C VAL A 783 21.58 -42.92 33.96
N GLU A 784 22.10 -44.15 33.93
CA GLU A 784 23.46 -44.52 34.33
C GLU A 784 24.52 -43.95 33.36
N GLU A 785 25.59 -43.42 33.95
CA GLU A 785 26.83 -43.01 33.29
C GLU A 785 27.69 -44.23 32.90
N PRO A 786 28.49 -44.15 31.82
CA PRO A 786 29.70 -44.94 31.72
C PRO A 786 30.92 -44.11 32.17
N GLU A 787 31.57 -44.57 33.22
CA GLU A 787 32.95 -44.22 33.63
C GLU A 787 33.96 -44.62 32.54
N VAL A 788 35.01 -43.81 32.30
CA VAL A 788 36.41 -44.27 32.22
C VAL A 788 37.38 -43.11 32.54
N GLU A 789 38.07 -43.29 33.66
CA GLU A 789 39.47 -42.98 34.05
C GLU A 789 40.05 -41.56 33.97
N VAL A 790 40.40 -41.07 35.16
CA VAL A 790 41.33 -39.98 35.45
C VAL A 790 42.65 -40.60 35.91
N GLU A 791 43.77 -40.24 35.28
CA GLU A 791 45.10 -40.35 35.89
C GLU A 791 45.50 -39.00 36.51
N GLU A 792 45.88 -39.08 37.79
CA GLU A 792 46.66 -38.14 38.62
C GLU A 792 47.90 -37.57 37.90
N ALA A 793 48.61 -36.52 38.31
CA ALA A 793 48.49 -35.41 39.26
C ALA A 793 49.78 -34.58 39.04
N GLU A 794 49.77 -33.27 39.29
CA GLU A 794 50.76 -32.63 40.15
C GLU A 794 50.41 -31.14 40.38
N GLU A 795 50.28 -30.79 41.65
CA GLU A 795 50.23 -29.42 42.17
C GLU A 795 51.56 -28.70 41.93
N LEU A 796 51.52 -27.37 41.79
CA LEU A 796 52.30 -26.45 42.64
C LEU A 796 51.93 -24.98 42.35
N GLU A 797 51.83 -24.22 43.44
CA GLU A 797 51.40 -22.82 43.60
C GLU A 797 52.26 -21.76 42.87
N PRO A 798 51.76 -20.49 42.77
CA PRO A 798 52.13 -19.56 41.72
C PRO A 798 53.38 -18.72 42.05
N ALA A 799 54.31 -18.65 41.10
CA ALA A 799 55.41 -17.70 41.12
C ALA A 799 55.08 -16.43 40.33
N VAL A 800 55.22 -15.29 41.01
CA VAL A 800 55.22 -13.94 40.46
C VAL A 800 56.33 -13.80 39.40
N ALA A 801 56.00 -13.34 38.19
CA ALA A 801 56.96 -12.87 37.19
C ALA A 801 56.37 -11.74 36.32
N GLU A 802 57.24 -10.79 36.00
CA GLU A 802 56.99 -9.44 35.48
C GLU A 802 56.23 -9.36 34.14
N VAL A 803 55.30 -8.42 34.06
CA VAL A 803 54.64 -7.99 32.82
C VAL A 803 55.66 -7.20 31.97
N LYS A 804 56.05 -7.75 30.82
CA LYS A 804 56.85 -7.04 29.81
C LYS A 804 56.03 -5.89 29.19
N PRO A 805 56.67 -4.73 28.89
CA PRO A 805 55.98 -3.57 28.34
C PRO A 805 55.58 -3.79 26.88
N ALA A 806 54.45 -3.18 26.53
CA ALA A 806 53.90 -3.16 25.18
C ALA A 806 54.88 -2.58 24.15
N PRO A 807 54.88 -3.08 22.90
CA PRO A 807 55.71 -2.51 21.83
C PRO A 807 55.26 -1.08 21.49
N PRO A 808 56.19 -0.19 21.10
CA PRO A 808 55.90 1.21 20.87
C PRO A 808 55.02 1.43 19.63
N ALA A 809 54.18 2.47 19.71
CA ALA A 809 53.31 2.94 18.65
C ALA A 809 54.09 3.24 17.35
N ARG A 810 53.51 2.84 16.22
CA ARG A 810 54.01 3.22 14.89
C ARG A 810 53.82 4.73 14.67
N PRO A 811 54.78 5.41 14.01
CA PRO A 811 54.68 6.84 13.76
C PRO A 811 53.59 7.16 12.72
N GLU A 812 52.94 8.31 12.93
CA GLU A 812 51.93 8.89 12.02
C GLU A 812 52.49 9.08 10.60
N PRO A 813 51.68 8.81 9.54
CA PRO A 813 52.07 9.14 8.19
C PRO A 813 51.97 10.65 7.94
N ALA A 814 52.99 11.22 7.32
CA ALA A 814 53.03 12.61 6.86
C ALA A 814 51.93 12.92 5.83
N PRO A 815 51.47 14.19 5.72
CA PRO A 815 50.42 14.58 4.77
C PRO A 815 50.89 14.40 3.31
N ALA A 816 50.02 13.82 2.49
CA ALA A 816 50.26 13.63 1.06
C ALA A 816 50.25 14.98 0.30
N PRO A 817 51.11 15.16 -0.72
CA PRO A 817 51.09 16.35 -1.56
C PRO A 817 49.90 16.32 -2.54
N ALA A 818 49.44 17.51 -2.94
CA ALA A 818 48.33 17.68 -3.89
C ALA A 818 48.62 16.97 -5.23
N VAL A 819 47.67 16.14 -5.66
CA VAL A 819 47.74 15.37 -6.92
C VAL A 819 47.26 16.25 -8.07
N ALA A 820 48.14 16.49 -9.04
CA ALA A 820 47.79 17.06 -10.34
C ALA A 820 47.11 15.99 -11.22
N VAL A 821 46.06 16.36 -11.94
CA VAL A 821 45.35 15.51 -12.91
C VAL A 821 46.29 15.19 -14.08
N PRO A 822 46.51 13.92 -14.44
CA PRO A 822 47.33 13.58 -15.61
C PRO A 822 46.51 13.73 -16.89
N GLU A 823 47.02 14.48 -17.86
CA GLU A 823 46.51 14.49 -19.24
C GLU A 823 46.88 13.18 -19.94
N LEU A 824 45.91 12.60 -20.67
CA LEU A 824 46.10 11.39 -21.47
C LEU A 824 47.00 11.68 -22.68
N PRO A 825 47.94 10.79 -23.04
CA PRO A 825 48.76 10.96 -24.24
C PRO A 825 47.92 10.93 -25.51
N GLU A 826 48.19 11.84 -26.46
CA GLU A 826 47.56 11.82 -27.78
C GLU A 826 47.82 10.47 -28.48
N GLY A 827 46.74 9.79 -28.88
CA GLY A 827 46.77 8.51 -29.61
C GLY A 827 46.46 7.26 -28.78
N ALA A 828 46.04 7.39 -27.52
CA ALA A 828 45.61 6.24 -26.72
C ALA A 828 44.23 5.71 -27.16
N ASP A 829 44.18 4.41 -27.50
CA ASP A 829 42.95 3.70 -27.85
C ASP A 829 42.07 3.51 -26.60
N THR A 830 41.04 4.34 -26.52
CA THR A 830 40.08 4.38 -25.41
C THR A 830 39.32 3.06 -25.22
N GLU A 831 39.16 2.25 -26.27
CA GLU A 831 38.40 1.00 -26.19
C GLU A 831 39.20 -0.10 -25.47
N ALA A 832 40.51 -0.17 -25.74
CA ALA A 832 41.44 -1.08 -25.06
C ALA A 832 41.58 -0.77 -23.55
N ILE A 833 41.53 0.50 -23.18
CA ILE A 833 41.62 0.93 -21.77
C ILE A 833 40.33 0.59 -21.01
N VAL A 834 39.16 0.78 -21.63
CA VAL A 834 37.87 0.41 -21.02
C VAL A 834 37.78 -1.10 -20.79
N GLN A 835 38.23 -1.91 -21.76
CA GLN A 835 38.26 -3.37 -21.63
C GLN A 835 39.18 -3.86 -20.50
N ALA A 836 40.39 -3.29 -20.40
CA ALA A 836 41.33 -3.64 -19.34
C ALA A 836 40.82 -3.23 -17.94
N THR A 837 40.09 -2.12 -17.84
CA THR A 837 39.53 -1.65 -16.56
C THR A 837 38.32 -2.49 -16.13
N ALA A 838 37.53 -2.99 -17.08
CA ALA A 838 36.42 -3.90 -16.83
C ALA A 838 36.88 -5.29 -16.33
N GLU A 839 37.99 -5.82 -16.86
CA GLU A 839 38.57 -7.08 -16.37
C GLU A 839 39.10 -6.99 -14.95
N VAL A 840 39.71 -5.84 -14.59
CA VAL A 840 40.20 -5.60 -13.21
C VAL A 840 39.04 -5.46 -12.23
N GLY A 841 37.95 -4.79 -12.63
CA GLY A 841 36.73 -4.68 -11.82
C GLY A 841 36.07 -6.04 -11.55
N LEU A 842 35.93 -6.88 -12.59
CA LEU A 842 35.36 -8.22 -12.48
C LEU A 842 36.24 -9.17 -11.66
N GLY A 843 37.56 -9.01 -11.72
CA GLY A 843 38.52 -9.78 -10.91
C GLY A 843 38.48 -9.46 -9.42
N SER A 844 38.10 -8.24 -9.04
CA SER A 844 37.93 -7.81 -7.65
C SER A 844 36.61 -8.29 -7.04
N ILE A 845 35.56 -8.40 -7.85
CA ILE A 845 34.23 -8.86 -7.40
C ILE A 845 34.21 -10.38 -7.20
N ARG A 846 35.04 -11.15 -7.91
CA ARG A 846 35.17 -12.61 -7.69
C ARG A 846 36.02 -13.00 -6.46
N ARG A 847 36.68 -12.04 -5.80
CA ARG A 847 37.52 -12.27 -4.61
C ARG A 847 36.97 -11.65 -3.32
N ALA A 848 35.84 -10.95 -3.40
CA ALA A 848 35.03 -10.53 -2.27
C ALA A 848 33.82 -11.46 -2.17
#